data_AF-A0A9P9P8I0-F1
#
_entry.id   AF-A0A9P9P8I0-F1
#
_cell.length_a   1.000
_cell.length_b   1.000
_cell.length_c   1.000
_cell.angle_alpha   90.00
_cell.angle_beta   90.00
_cell.angle_gamma   90.00
#
_symmetry.space_group_name_H-M   'P 1'
#
loop_
_entity.id
_entity.type
_entity.pdbx_description
1 polymer ?
#
loop_
_entity_poly.entity_id
_entity_poly.type
_entity_poly.pdbx_seq_one_letter_code
_entity_poly.pdbx_strand_id
1 'polypeptide(L)'
;MPSEAERDPSRRRPQGEERRRRRESHGDADPERRRRRESRGENTPYEHDGRRRKGHRATDSQGDLLPRPPRQSRHQSDAEQQSPSPRKVRTSRRNSTTDGSGSRSRGSAQLSLDALAKLDKVNAKKAGGWGQYDYDDEYLREVRKKEKDLERQRVKHERAEKKKENKVEEDRRRAIESDAAMQEEKAKRRREERRRARESQQPLVDPERDNRRSAHTEDEREDRRRKHEAKHTPSELDEKRERRRQEKQHKTEQKKKRRVISGPLAEEGAIDDDEYQYMMEKRGGGGPPTVYSAEQLAKRKKWKKIAIAIASVLIILAIIIPVAVMLSNKKSGGDSSSTNAAAGATPKTSNLDGHDRNSVPEADRGSYYDPWAWFDTYDFNVTYTKEQVGGLPIIGLNSTWDDDVKANSRVPSLKDKFEYGKMPIRGVNVGGWLNIEPFITPSFFENYGSKEGIVDEWTLLTKLGPAKAKDTMEKHYSAFITKKTFSDIRAAGMDHVRFPFGYWIVETYQGDPYIPMTSWRYLLRGIEYCRQNGLRVNLDLHGAPGSQNGWNHSGRQGVIGWLNGTDGDLNAQRTLDIHHKLSVFFAQPRYKNVVTMYGLVNEPRNVELDTDKVVAWTQKAIEQIRKDNITAIIVFGDGFMGLDNWQGKLQGNNDLLLDVHQYVIFNTDQLSLKHRDKLNFACKAWTVQSTRSMDKKTGFGPTMCGEWSQADTDCTQYINNVGTGTRWEGTFNTGNPKSSVLVPQCPLKTATCNCDKANEEPSKYSAEYKKWLYQFAIAQMDAFEAGWGWFYWTWETEKASQWSYRRGWEAGILPKDAGARDWTCPKGTDYDAFSGLEEYY
;
A
#
# COMPACT_ATOMS: atom_id res chain seq x y z
N MET A 1 -43.76 54.76 -56.17
CA MET A 1 -44.37 56.03 -55.72
C MET A 1 -43.90 56.30 -54.29
N PRO A 2 -43.67 57.59 -53.93
CA PRO A 2 -42.55 58.02 -53.08
C PRO A 2 -42.99 58.19 -51.60
N SER A 3 -42.20 58.71 -50.65
CA SER A 3 -40.91 59.45 -50.69
C SER A 3 -40.06 59.18 -49.43
N GLU A 4 -38.95 59.86 -49.04
CA GLU A 4 -38.01 60.93 -49.50
C GLU A 4 -36.67 60.61 -48.74
N ALA A 5 -35.43 61.12 -48.90
CA ALA A 5 -34.64 62.03 -49.77
C ALA A 5 -33.82 63.04 -48.91
N GLU A 6 -32.81 63.69 -49.52
CA GLU A 6 -31.93 64.74 -48.94
C GLU A 6 -30.94 64.29 -47.83
N ARG A 7 -29.66 64.73 -47.77
CA ARG A 7 -28.82 65.61 -48.62
C ARG A 7 -27.31 65.32 -48.38
N ASP A 8 -26.44 65.64 -49.36
CA ASP A 8 -24.95 65.66 -49.25
C ASP A 8 -24.43 67.03 -49.74
N PRO A 9 -23.55 67.72 -48.97
CA PRO A 9 -22.23 68.10 -49.54
C PRO A 9 -21.07 68.26 -48.50
N SER A 10 -19.77 68.27 -48.86
CA SER A 10 -19.05 67.61 -49.97
C SER A 10 -17.50 67.72 -49.79
N ARG A 11 -16.75 66.82 -50.47
CA ARG A 11 -15.35 66.92 -50.99
C ARG A 11 -14.25 67.73 -50.24
N ARG A 12 -13.10 67.06 -49.99
CA ARG A 12 -11.74 67.55 -50.34
C ARG A 12 -10.76 66.39 -50.67
N ARG A 13 -9.80 66.68 -51.55
CA ARG A 13 -8.58 65.93 -51.99
C ARG A 13 -7.43 66.98 -52.06
N PRO A 14 -6.10 66.66 -52.13
CA PRO A 14 -5.50 65.69 -53.06
C PRO A 14 -4.17 65.00 -52.59
N GLN A 15 -3.48 64.30 -53.55
CA GLN A 15 -2.03 64.09 -53.79
C GLN A 15 -1.01 63.92 -52.62
N GLY A 16 0.07 63.10 -52.74
CA GLY A 16 0.50 62.18 -53.81
C GLY A 16 1.98 61.71 -53.69
N GLU A 17 2.39 60.75 -54.55
CA GLU A 17 3.76 60.55 -55.12
C GLU A 17 4.99 60.18 -54.23
N GLU A 18 6.04 59.46 -54.67
CA GLU A 18 6.34 58.65 -55.89
C GLU A 18 7.49 57.61 -55.63
N ARG A 19 7.76 56.72 -56.62
CA ARG A 19 8.95 55.83 -56.85
C ARG A 19 9.10 54.54 -56.02
N ARG A 20 9.61 53.38 -56.51
CA ARG A 20 10.07 52.76 -57.81
C ARG A 20 11.50 52.19 -57.76
N ARG A 21 11.62 50.85 -57.83
CA ARG A 21 12.67 49.95 -58.43
C ARG A 21 12.33 48.51 -57.97
N ARG A 22 12.22 47.40 -58.74
CA ARG A 22 13.00 46.79 -59.86
C ARG A 22 14.45 46.46 -59.47
N ARG A 23 15.04 45.28 -59.76
CA ARG A 23 14.70 44.21 -60.75
C ARG A 23 15.52 42.90 -60.50
N GLU A 24 15.02 41.73 -60.96
CA GLU A 24 15.77 40.53 -61.49
C GLU A 24 16.79 39.77 -60.57
N SER A 25 17.18 38.49 -60.77
CA SER A 25 16.66 37.33 -61.56
C SER A 25 17.33 35.97 -61.18
N HIS A 26 16.80 34.85 -61.74
CA HIS A 26 17.34 33.46 -61.78
C HIS A 26 17.39 32.63 -60.47
N GLY A 27 17.29 31.29 -60.48
CA GLY A 27 16.97 30.33 -61.57
C GLY A 27 17.35 28.87 -61.22
N ASP A 28 16.61 27.87 -61.73
CA ASP A 28 16.93 26.45 -62.11
C ASP A 28 18.00 25.63 -61.33
N ALA A 29 18.08 24.30 -61.30
CA ALA A 29 17.26 23.09 -61.51
C ALA A 29 18.24 21.87 -61.30
N ASP A 30 17.77 20.62 -61.48
CA ASP A 30 18.50 19.32 -61.40
C ASP A 30 19.54 19.13 -62.57
N PRO A 31 20.30 18.01 -62.82
CA PRO A 31 20.49 16.70 -62.11
C PRO A 31 21.94 16.06 -62.17
N GLU A 32 22.07 14.75 -61.84
CA GLU A 32 23.12 13.77 -62.31
C GLU A 32 24.60 13.92 -61.78
N ARG A 33 25.58 12.96 -61.86
CA ARG A 33 25.69 11.57 -62.41
C ARG A 33 26.84 10.66 -61.85
N ARG A 34 26.57 9.34 -61.73
CA ARG A 34 27.37 8.11 -62.10
C ARG A 34 28.92 7.92 -61.90
N ARG A 35 29.25 6.76 -61.26
CA ARG A 35 30.13 5.61 -61.70
C ARG A 35 31.68 5.57 -61.51
N ARG A 36 32.13 4.46 -60.86
CA ARG A 36 33.29 3.54 -61.19
C ARG A 36 34.74 4.09 -61.01
N ARG A 37 35.83 3.29 -60.84
CA ARG A 37 36.08 1.82 -60.80
C ARG A 37 37.42 1.44 -60.11
N GLU A 38 37.50 0.24 -59.50
CA GLU A 38 38.72 -0.62 -59.27
C GLU A 38 39.91 -0.03 -58.44
N SER A 39 40.87 -0.79 -57.86
CA SER A 39 41.40 -2.14 -58.15
C SER A 39 41.53 -3.12 -56.94
N ARG A 40 42.61 -3.95 -56.85
CA ARG A 40 42.71 -5.24 -56.10
C ARG A 40 44.02 -5.39 -55.28
N GLY A 41 43.97 -6.24 -54.24
CA GLY A 41 45.13 -6.97 -53.64
C GLY A 41 45.74 -6.34 -52.38
N GLU A 42 46.43 -7.07 -51.49
CA GLU A 42 46.50 -8.54 -51.31
C GLU A 42 47.09 -8.91 -49.91
N ASN A 43 46.65 -10.04 -49.32
CA ASN A 43 47.25 -10.81 -48.21
C ASN A 43 47.55 -10.20 -46.81
N THR A 44 47.73 -11.12 -45.86
CA THR A 44 47.83 -11.00 -44.37
C THR A 44 49.31 -11.06 -43.88
N PRO A 45 49.71 -11.00 -42.57
CA PRO A 45 48.90 -11.15 -41.34
C PRO A 45 49.32 -10.32 -40.08
N TYR A 46 48.71 -10.70 -38.93
CA TYR A 46 49.20 -10.66 -37.54
C TYR A 46 48.89 -9.48 -36.57
N GLU A 47 48.54 -9.94 -35.35
CA GLU A 47 48.74 -9.39 -34.00
C GLU A 47 47.79 -8.37 -33.32
N HIS A 48 47.81 -8.45 -31.98
CA HIS A 48 47.01 -7.74 -30.98
C HIS A 48 47.57 -6.34 -30.67
N ASP A 49 46.70 -5.35 -30.43
CA ASP A 49 46.61 -4.69 -29.11
C ASP A 49 45.29 -3.91 -28.92
N GLY A 50 44.85 -3.72 -27.67
CA GLY A 50 43.60 -3.06 -27.30
C GLY A 50 43.76 -1.61 -26.84
N ARG A 51 43.04 -0.67 -27.48
CA ARG A 51 43.07 0.75 -27.09
C ARG A 51 42.06 1.11 -26.00
N ARG A 52 42.52 1.11 -24.74
CA ARG A 52 41.84 1.81 -23.62
C ARG A 52 41.75 3.32 -23.90
N ARG A 53 40.62 3.94 -23.55
CA ARG A 53 40.47 5.42 -23.56
C ARG A 53 41.39 6.06 -22.50
N LYS A 54 41.99 7.21 -22.84
CA LYS A 54 42.80 8.02 -21.90
C LYS A 54 41.90 8.86 -21.01
N GLY A 55 42.27 9.01 -19.73
CA GLY A 55 41.69 10.01 -18.83
C GLY A 55 42.39 11.37 -18.94
N HIS A 56 41.73 12.41 -18.44
CA HIS A 56 42.24 13.79 -18.45
C HIS A 56 43.44 13.98 -17.50
N ARG A 57 44.20 15.05 -17.70
CA ARG A 57 45.42 15.38 -16.96
C ARG A 57 45.31 16.82 -16.45
N ALA A 58 45.65 17.02 -15.18
CA ALA A 58 45.47 18.32 -14.52
C ALA A 58 46.47 19.37 -15.02
N THR A 59 45.95 20.59 -15.16
CA THR A 59 46.69 21.84 -15.34
C THR A 59 46.76 22.61 -14.02
N ASP A 60 47.55 23.67 -13.97
CA ASP A 60 47.52 24.67 -12.88
C ASP A 60 46.46 25.77 -13.11
N SER A 61 46.50 26.82 -12.28
CA SER A 61 45.62 27.98 -12.30
C SER A 61 45.97 29.07 -13.34
N GLN A 62 46.94 28.83 -14.22
CA GLN A 62 47.15 29.60 -15.45
C GLN A 62 46.86 28.76 -16.72
N GLY A 63 46.78 27.43 -16.57
CA GLY A 63 46.33 26.51 -17.62
C GLY A 63 47.42 25.56 -18.12
N ASP A 64 48.63 25.61 -17.54
CA ASP A 64 49.77 24.82 -18.02
C ASP A 64 49.85 23.42 -17.38
N LEU A 65 50.43 22.47 -18.11
CA LEU A 65 50.46 21.05 -17.76
C LEU A 65 51.67 20.69 -16.89
N LEU A 66 51.40 20.29 -15.64
CA LEU A 66 52.45 19.97 -14.67
C LEU A 66 53.40 18.82 -15.12
N PRO A 67 54.72 18.98 -14.90
CA PRO A 67 55.74 17.98 -15.26
C PRO A 67 55.68 16.72 -14.37
N ARG A 68 56.40 15.67 -14.77
CA ARG A 68 56.46 14.38 -14.04
C ARG A 68 57.83 14.15 -13.40
N PRO A 69 57.89 13.58 -12.18
CA PRO A 69 59.16 13.16 -11.58
C PRO A 69 59.74 11.90 -12.27
N PRO A 70 61.07 11.69 -12.22
CA PRO A 70 61.75 10.58 -12.89
C PRO A 70 61.60 9.23 -12.13
N ARG A 71 62.03 8.15 -12.80
CA ARG A 71 62.13 6.78 -12.26
C ARG A 71 63.55 6.23 -12.49
N GLN A 72 64.01 5.37 -11.58
CA GLN A 72 65.16 4.47 -11.79
C GLN A 72 64.74 3.01 -11.52
N SER A 73 65.69 2.07 -11.68
CA SER A 73 65.50 0.61 -11.79
C SER A 73 66.47 -0.16 -10.85
N ARG A 74 66.64 -1.50 -10.80
CA ARG A 74 66.30 -2.63 -11.71
C ARG A 74 66.26 -4.00 -10.96
N HIS A 75 66.12 -5.11 -11.72
CA HIS A 75 65.92 -6.55 -11.40
C HIS A 75 66.74 -7.23 -10.28
N GLN A 76 66.16 -8.31 -9.70
CA GLN A 76 66.59 -9.76 -9.71
C GLN A 76 65.74 -10.59 -8.70
N SER A 77 65.68 -11.94 -8.67
CA SER A 77 65.49 -12.97 -9.73
C SER A 77 65.20 -14.37 -9.11
N ASP A 78 64.14 -15.06 -9.59
CA ASP A 78 63.92 -16.52 -9.68
C ASP A 78 63.87 -17.47 -8.43
N ALA A 79 63.47 -18.73 -8.70
CA ALA A 79 63.57 -20.00 -7.93
C ALA A 79 62.54 -20.38 -6.82
N GLU A 80 61.54 -21.16 -7.25
CA GLU A 80 61.08 -22.49 -6.78
C GLU A 80 61.04 -23.01 -5.29
N GLN A 81 59.98 -23.82 -5.08
CA GLN A 81 59.82 -25.03 -4.25
C GLN A 81 59.66 -25.01 -2.68
N GLN A 82 58.57 -25.69 -2.29
CA GLN A 82 58.24 -26.51 -1.11
C GLN A 82 58.80 -26.21 0.31
N SER A 83 57.88 -26.26 1.29
CA SER A 83 58.16 -26.12 2.74
C SER A 83 58.64 -27.41 3.41
N PRO A 84 59.28 -27.30 4.57
CA PRO A 84 58.71 -27.94 5.76
C PRO A 84 58.66 -27.05 7.02
N SER A 85 57.95 -27.52 8.06
CA SER A 85 57.86 -26.96 9.42
C SER A 85 58.86 -27.66 10.38
N PRO A 86 58.85 -27.56 11.75
CA PRO A 86 58.04 -26.76 12.70
C PRO A 86 58.79 -26.20 13.96
N ARG A 87 58.03 -25.67 14.94
CA ARG A 87 58.36 -25.39 16.39
C ARG A 87 59.28 -24.17 16.67
N LYS A 88 59.00 -23.23 17.60
CA LYS A 88 58.64 -23.20 19.07
C LYS A 88 59.88 -23.22 20.01
N VAL A 89 59.70 -22.77 21.29
CA VAL A 89 60.69 -22.67 22.43
C VAL A 89 61.39 -21.28 22.48
N ARG A 90 61.56 -20.52 23.59
CA ARG A 90 61.19 -20.56 25.04
C ARG A 90 61.11 -19.10 25.61
N THR A 91 60.08 -18.70 26.38
CA THR A 91 59.98 -18.52 27.86
C THR A 91 61.06 -17.73 28.65
N SER A 92 60.66 -16.67 29.36
CA SER A 92 60.93 -16.43 30.81
C SER A 92 60.12 -15.21 31.36
N ARG A 93 60.13 -14.86 32.66
CA ARG A 93 59.57 -15.56 33.85
C ARG A 93 59.57 -14.65 35.11
N ARG A 94 58.40 -14.39 35.75
CA ARG A 94 58.23 -13.76 37.11
C ARG A 94 58.75 -12.31 37.23
N ASN A 95 58.50 -11.45 38.25
CA ASN A 95 57.68 -11.37 39.50
C ASN A 95 57.55 -9.84 39.83
N SER A 96 56.86 -9.27 40.85
CA SER A 96 55.64 -9.56 41.66
C SER A 96 55.40 -8.38 42.64
N THR A 97 54.17 -8.20 43.17
CA THR A 97 53.79 -7.38 44.38
C THR A 97 54.09 -5.86 44.36
N THR A 98 53.34 -4.94 44.99
CA THR A 98 52.15 -5.03 45.88
C THR A 98 51.26 -3.77 45.75
N ASP A 99 49.98 -3.92 46.09
CA ASP A 99 48.99 -2.96 46.64
C ASP A 99 48.80 -1.54 46.05
N GLY A 100 47.56 -1.24 45.68
CA GLY A 100 47.05 0.09 45.33
C GLY A 100 45.55 0.02 44.94
N SER A 101 44.70 0.82 45.59
CA SER A 101 43.23 0.76 45.42
C SER A 101 42.77 1.24 44.03
N GLY A 102 41.86 0.49 43.37
CA GLY A 102 41.28 0.93 42.09
C GLY A 102 40.02 0.18 41.65
N SER A 103 38.87 0.84 41.73
CA SER A 103 37.61 0.34 41.14
C SER A 103 37.63 0.42 39.62
N ARG A 104 37.02 -0.55 38.93
CA ARG A 104 36.66 -0.47 37.51
C ARG A 104 35.20 -0.85 37.28
N SER A 105 34.33 0.12 37.59
CA SER A 105 33.05 0.28 36.89
C SER A 105 33.17 1.39 35.84
N ARG A 106 32.06 1.66 35.13
CA ARG A 106 31.86 2.65 34.05
C ARG A 106 32.36 2.22 32.65
N GLY A 107 31.66 2.61 31.58
CA GLY A 107 30.41 3.38 31.60
C GLY A 107 29.75 3.64 30.25
N SER A 108 28.57 4.25 30.33
CA SER A 108 27.71 4.66 29.21
C SER A 108 28.26 5.88 28.45
N ALA A 109 27.71 6.11 27.26
CA ALA A 109 28.14 7.16 26.34
C ALA A 109 27.80 8.60 26.78
N GLN A 110 28.44 9.57 26.11
CA GLN A 110 28.02 10.98 26.05
C GLN A 110 28.02 11.48 24.59
N LEU A 111 27.47 12.67 24.37
CA LEU A 111 26.90 13.14 23.10
C LEU A 111 27.93 13.62 22.05
N SER A 112 27.49 13.69 20.79
CA SER A 112 28.21 14.40 19.71
C SER A 112 27.93 15.92 19.74
N LEU A 113 28.86 16.69 19.17
CA LEU A 113 28.85 18.16 19.26
C LEU A 113 27.62 18.84 18.64
N ASP A 114 27.00 18.26 17.62
CA ASP A 114 25.81 18.85 16.97
C ASP A 114 24.56 18.81 17.88
N ALA A 115 24.50 17.85 18.82
CA ALA A 115 23.48 17.78 19.86
C ALA A 115 23.73 18.81 20.98
N LEU A 116 25.00 19.15 21.26
CA LEU A 116 25.38 20.21 22.20
C LEU A 116 25.15 21.61 21.60
N ALA A 117 25.51 21.81 20.33
CA ALA A 117 25.39 23.09 19.63
C ALA A 117 23.93 23.58 19.50
N LYS A 118 22.96 22.67 19.41
CA LYS A 118 21.52 23.04 19.49
C LYS A 118 21.05 23.33 20.92
N LEU A 119 21.65 22.71 21.94
CA LEU A 119 21.33 22.96 23.35
C LEU A 119 21.77 24.38 23.77
N ASP A 120 23.01 24.78 23.45
CA ASP A 120 23.49 26.12 23.78
C ASP A 120 22.75 27.23 23.03
N LYS A 121 22.27 26.96 21.81
CA LYS A 121 21.46 27.93 21.05
C LYS A 121 20.08 28.20 21.68
N VAL A 122 19.62 27.35 22.60
CA VAL A 122 18.43 27.59 23.45
C VAL A 122 18.80 28.40 24.70
N ASN A 123 19.97 28.15 25.30
CA ASN A 123 20.45 28.85 26.50
C ASN A 123 20.87 30.30 26.20
N ALA A 124 21.58 30.54 25.09
CA ALA A 124 22.13 31.84 24.68
C ALA A 124 21.08 32.93 24.38
N LYS A 125 19.78 32.63 24.50
CA LYS A 125 18.68 33.59 24.32
C LYS A 125 18.06 34.08 25.66
N LYS A 126 18.64 33.71 26.81
CA LYS A 126 18.07 34.00 28.15
C LYS A 126 18.99 34.70 29.17
N ALA A 127 20.28 34.89 28.87
CA ALA A 127 21.20 35.66 29.72
C ALA A 127 22.02 36.63 28.85
N GLY A 128 22.27 37.84 29.36
CA GLY A 128 22.89 38.92 28.58
C GLY A 128 24.35 39.20 28.93
N GLY A 129 25.17 39.38 27.90
CA GLY A 129 26.50 39.99 27.99
C GLY A 129 27.70 39.03 28.04
N TRP A 130 28.87 39.62 27.80
CA TRP A 130 30.24 39.10 27.96
C TRP A 130 30.84 38.19 26.87
N GLY A 131 31.86 38.75 26.19
CA GLY A 131 33.15 38.07 25.97
C GLY A 131 33.31 37.20 24.71
N GLN A 132 34.03 37.71 23.72
CA GLN A 132 34.77 36.82 22.80
C GLN A 132 35.95 36.18 23.54
N TYR A 133 36.15 34.88 23.35
CA TYR A 133 37.45 34.23 23.53
C TYR A 133 38.03 33.91 22.15
N ASP A 134 39.25 34.39 21.91
CA ASP A 134 39.98 34.12 20.68
C ASP A 134 40.75 32.80 20.83
N TYR A 135 40.68 31.92 19.82
CA TYR A 135 41.43 30.67 19.79
C TYR A 135 42.61 30.83 18.83
N ASP A 136 43.82 30.51 19.32
CA ASP A 136 45.05 30.63 18.52
C ASP A 136 44.91 29.90 17.18
N ASP A 137 45.23 30.59 16.08
CA ASP A 137 45.10 30.05 14.73
C ASP A 137 46.09 28.89 14.48
N GLU A 138 47.16 28.74 15.28
CA GLU A 138 47.98 27.52 15.27
C GLU A 138 47.20 26.28 15.77
N TYR A 139 46.42 26.40 16.84
CA TYR A 139 45.57 25.31 17.34
C TYR A 139 44.51 24.91 16.31
N LEU A 140 43.85 25.88 15.67
CA LEU A 140 42.86 25.62 14.62
C LEU A 140 43.48 24.93 13.38
N ARG A 141 44.74 25.23 13.05
CA ARG A 141 45.50 24.52 12.00
C ARG A 141 45.84 23.09 12.41
N GLU A 142 46.19 22.83 13.67
CA GLU A 142 46.50 21.48 14.15
C GLU A 142 45.26 20.57 14.17
N VAL A 143 44.12 21.09 14.63
CA VAL A 143 42.83 20.37 14.61
C VAL A 143 42.43 20.00 13.18
N ARG A 144 42.40 20.96 12.24
CA ARG A 144 42.08 20.70 10.81
C ARG A 144 43.03 19.69 10.17
N LYS A 145 44.29 19.61 10.62
CA LYS A 145 45.28 18.61 10.16
C LYS A 145 44.94 17.22 10.70
N LYS A 146 44.64 17.09 11.99
CA LYS A 146 44.18 15.84 12.63
C LYS A 146 42.89 15.31 11.99
N GLU A 147 41.89 16.17 11.77
CA GLU A 147 40.63 15.82 11.08
C GLU A 147 40.88 15.29 9.66
N LYS A 148 41.73 15.98 8.89
CA LYS A 148 42.05 15.61 7.51
C LYS A 148 42.77 14.26 7.42
N ASP A 149 43.63 13.93 8.37
CA ASP A 149 44.30 12.63 8.43
C ASP A 149 43.42 11.51 9.03
N LEU A 150 42.46 11.83 9.91
CA LEU A 150 41.41 10.90 10.33
C LEU A 150 40.46 10.54 9.17
N GLU A 151 39.99 11.52 8.39
CA GLU A 151 39.13 11.27 7.23
C GLU A 151 39.87 10.48 6.13
N ARG A 152 41.17 10.74 5.93
CA ARG A 152 42.03 9.90 5.08
C ARG A 152 42.10 8.45 5.56
N GLN A 153 42.13 8.20 6.88
CA GLN A 153 42.08 6.85 7.43
C GLN A 153 40.69 6.23 7.25
N ARG A 154 39.60 6.97 7.48
CA ARG A 154 38.22 6.52 7.25
C ARG A 154 38.00 6.08 5.80
N VAL A 155 38.34 6.92 4.82
CA VAL A 155 38.23 6.62 3.39
C VAL A 155 39.16 5.47 2.97
N LYS A 156 40.32 5.30 3.61
CA LYS A 156 41.22 4.16 3.38
C LYS A 156 40.63 2.85 3.91
N HIS A 157 39.95 2.87 5.06
CA HIS A 157 39.25 1.73 5.64
C HIS A 157 38.02 1.35 4.80
N GLU A 158 37.19 2.33 4.43
CA GLU A 158 36.01 2.14 3.58
C GLU A 158 36.37 1.50 2.22
N ARG A 159 37.47 1.96 1.59
CA ARG A 159 38.02 1.36 0.37
C ARG A 159 38.63 -0.03 0.57
N ALA A 160 39.03 -0.39 1.79
CA ALA A 160 39.51 -1.74 2.10
C ALA A 160 38.35 -2.71 2.28
N GLU A 161 37.31 -2.35 3.05
CA GLU A 161 36.10 -3.18 3.22
C GLU A 161 35.38 -3.38 1.89
N LYS A 162 35.15 -2.31 1.10
CA LYS A 162 34.53 -2.42 -0.23
C LYS A 162 35.34 -3.29 -1.20
N LYS A 163 36.64 -3.47 -0.96
CA LYS A 163 37.49 -4.41 -1.72
C LYS A 163 37.41 -5.85 -1.19
N LYS A 164 37.11 -6.07 0.09
CA LYS A 164 36.75 -7.39 0.62
C LYS A 164 35.37 -7.83 0.11
N GLU A 165 34.37 -6.96 0.21
CA GLU A 165 32.98 -7.19 -0.24
C GLU A 165 32.94 -7.61 -1.71
N ASN A 166 33.55 -6.82 -2.60
CA ASN A 166 33.65 -7.13 -4.02
C ASN A 166 34.35 -8.48 -4.28
N LYS A 167 35.34 -8.87 -3.46
CA LYS A 167 36.00 -10.18 -3.59
C LYS A 167 35.08 -11.31 -3.13
N VAL A 168 34.38 -11.15 -2.01
CA VAL A 168 33.42 -12.15 -1.50
C VAL A 168 32.31 -12.40 -2.51
N GLU A 169 31.77 -11.35 -3.16
CA GLU A 169 30.74 -11.51 -4.18
C GLU A 169 31.30 -12.08 -5.50
N GLU A 170 32.56 -11.80 -5.86
CA GLU A 170 33.22 -12.48 -7.00
C GLU A 170 33.46 -13.97 -6.73
N ASP A 171 33.96 -14.33 -5.54
CA ASP A 171 34.15 -15.72 -5.10
C ASP A 171 32.79 -16.45 -5.01
N ARG A 172 31.72 -15.77 -4.58
CA ARG A 172 30.33 -16.29 -4.57
C ARG A 172 29.79 -16.54 -5.98
N ARG A 173 30.01 -15.61 -6.92
CA ARG A 173 29.64 -15.83 -8.34
C ARG A 173 30.36 -17.03 -8.94
N ARG A 174 31.66 -17.18 -8.68
CA ARG A 174 32.46 -18.33 -9.14
C ARG A 174 31.92 -19.66 -8.58
N ALA A 175 31.46 -19.69 -7.33
CA ALA A 175 30.80 -20.86 -6.76
C ALA A 175 29.49 -21.21 -7.49
N ILE A 176 28.62 -20.21 -7.73
CA ILE A 176 27.35 -20.39 -8.46
C ILE A 176 27.57 -20.86 -9.90
N GLU A 177 28.56 -20.29 -10.59
CA GLU A 177 28.93 -20.68 -11.96
C GLU A 177 29.52 -22.11 -12.01
N SER A 178 30.27 -22.52 -10.98
CA SER A 178 30.79 -23.90 -10.82
C SER A 178 29.68 -24.93 -10.54
N ASP A 179 28.74 -24.61 -9.63
CA ASP A 179 27.59 -25.48 -9.35
C ASP A 179 26.68 -25.64 -10.59
N ALA A 180 26.46 -24.55 -11.34
CA ALA A 180 25.73 -24.61 -12.60
C ALA A 180 26.41 -25.55 -13.63
N ALA A 181 27.74 -25.48 -13.75
CA ALA A 181 28.51 -26.38 -14.62
C ALA A 181 28.41 -27.86 -14.18
N MET A 182 28.50 -28.15 -12.87
CA MET A 182 28.29 -29.50 -12.34
C MET A 182 26.88 -30.04 -12.61
N GLN A 183 25.84 -29.20 -12.51
CA GLN A 183 24.47 -29.60 -12.82
C GLN A 183 24.29 -29.86 -14.32
N GLU A 184 24.92 -29.07 -15.20
CA GLU A 184 24.89 -29.32 -16.65
C GLU A 184 25.62 -30.61 -17.02
N GLU A 185 26.77 -30.92 -16.39
CA GLU A 185 27.49 -32.18 -16.62
C GLU A 185 26.67 -33.40 -16.15
N LYS A 186 26.06 -33.33 -14.97
CA LYS A 186 25.13 -34.36 -14.47
C LYS A 186 23.92 -34.53 -15.40
N ALA A 187 23.40 -33.45 -15.99
CA ALA A 187 22.33 -33.50 -16.97
C ALA A 187 22.79 -34.11 -18.32
N LYS A 188 24.04 -33.86 -18.74
CA LYS A 188 24.65 -34.50 -19.92
C LYS A 188 24.82 -36.00 -19.72
N ARG A 189 25.41 -36.46 -18.61
CA ARG A 189 25.53 -37.89 -18.26
C ARG A 189 24.16 -38.60 -18.28
N ARG A 190 23.16 -38.03 -17.61
CA ARG A 190 21.78 -38.57 -17.59
C ARG A 190 21.10 -38.62 -18.97
N ARG A 191 21.45 -37.73 -19.90
CA ARG A 191 20.98 -37.79 -21.29
C ARG A 191 21.68 -38.90 -22.07
N GLU A 192 22.96 -39.14 -21.82
CA GLU A 192 23.72 -40.19 -22.50
C GLU A 192 23.35 -41.59 -21.99
N GLU A 193 23.15 -41.78 -20.68
CA GLU A 193 22.58 -43.01 -20.11
C GLU A 193 21.23 -43.34 -20.76
N ARG A 194 20.33 -42.34 -20.87
CA ARG A 194 19.04 -42.47 -21.56
C ARG A 194 19.14 -42.70 -23.07
N ARG A 195 20.28 -42.37 -23.70
CA ARG A 195 20.57 -42.68 -25.11
C ARG A 195 21.01 -44.14 -25.24
N ARG A 196 22.01 -44.56 -24.46
CA ARG A 196 22.52 -45.95 -24.44
C ARG A 196 21.42 -46.96 -24.09
N ALA A 197 20.52 -46.61 -23.16
CA ALA A 197 19.35 -47.42 -22.79
C ALA A 197 18.25 -47.50 -23.87
N ARG A 198 18.29 -46.65 -24.91
CA ARG A 198 17.42 -46.75 -26.10
C ARG A 198 18.11 -47.50 -27.24
N GLU A 199 19.41 -47.27 -27.40
CA GLU A 199 20.25 -47.97 -28.37
C GLU A 199 20.31 -49.48 -28.07
N SER A 200 20.22 -49.88 -26.79
CA SER A 200 20.08 -51.28 -26.37
C SER A 200 18.66 -51.87 -26.46
N GLN A 201 17.68 -51.17 -27.05
CA GLN A 201 16.28 -51.60 -27.18
C GLN A 201 15.75 -51.65 -28.62
N GLN A 202 16.61 -51.59 -29.65
CA GLN A 202 16.20 -51.72 -31.05
C GLN A 202 16.79 -52.99 -31.72
N PRO A 203 16.00 -53.74 -32.52
CA PRO A 203 16.51 -54.81 -33.36
C PRO A 203 17.43 -54.30 -34.48
N LEU A 204 18.33 -55.17 -34.94
CA LEU A 204 19.25 -54.93 -36.05
C LEU A 204 18.50 -54.65 -37.36
N VAL A 205 18.93 -53.62 -38.10
CA VAL A 205 18.53 -53.37 -39.49
C VAL A 205 19.76 -52.97 -40.32
N ASP A 206 20.07 -53.82 -41.30
CA ASP A 206 20.86 -53.61 -42.53
C ASP A 206 22.04 -52.59 -42.53
N PRO A 207 23.30 -53.05 -42.59
CA PRO A 207 24.49 -52.20 -42.44
C PRO A 207 24.93 -51.42 -43.69
N GLU A 208 24.26 -51.53 -44.86
CA GLU A 208 24.84 -51.06 -46.13
C GLU A 208 24.77 -49.53 -46.40
N ARG A 209 24.22 -48.72 -45.47
CA ARG A 209 23.91 -47.30 -45.74
C ARG A 209 24.70 -46.22 -44.99
N ASP A 210 25.55 -46.58 -44.02
CA ASP A 210 26.17 -45.59 -43.12
C ASP A 210 27.63 -45.20 -43.47
N ASN A 211 28.21 -45.78 -44.53
CA ASN A 211 29.63 -45.62 -44.86
C ASN A 211 29.97 -44.40 -45.75
N ARG A 212 29.14 -43.33 -45.72
CA ARG A 212 29.38 -42.06 -46.46
C ARG A 212 28.89 -40.82 -45.70
N ARG A 213 29.50 -40.48 -44.55
CA ARG A 213 29.29 -39.17 -43.88
C ARG A 213 30.41 -38.66 -42.97
N SER A 214 31.66 -38.89 -43.36
CA SER A 214 32.83 -38.22 -42.74
C SER A 214 32.96 -36.75 -43.17
N ALA A 215 33.03 -35.84 -42.19
CA ALA A 215 33.56 -34.47 -42.28
C ALA A 215 33.19 -33.60 -43.52
N HIS A 216 32.09 -32.84 -43.40
CA HIS A 216 31.90 -31.60 -44.19
C HIS A 216 32.76 -30.46 -43.62
N THR A 217 33.46 -29.71 -44.48
CA THR A 217 34.32 -28.56 -44.09
C THR A 217 33.50 -27.29 -43.81
N GLU A 218 34.16 -26.23 -43.30
CA GLU A 218 33.50 -24.93 -43.05
C GLU A 218 32.94 -24.29 -44.34
N ASP A 219 33.62 -24.43 -45.47
CA ASP A 219 33.18 -23.86 -46.76
C ASP A 219 31.81 -24.43 -47.21
N GLU A 220 31.59 -25.73 -47.04
CA GLU A 220 30.30 -26.37 -47.32
C GLU A 220 29.18 -25.91 -46.37
N ARG A 221 29.54 -25.47 -45.16
CA ARG A 221 28.57 -24.88 -44.21
C ARG A 221 28.20 -23.46 -44.64
N GLU A 222 29.15 -22.67 -45.13
CA GLU A 222 28.86 -21.31 -45.58
C GLU A 222 28.04 -21.29 -46.89
N ASP A 223 28.35 -22.15 -47.87
CA ASP A 223 27.53 -22.28 -49.08
C ASP A 223 26.08 -22.71 -48.77
N ARG A 224 25.89 -23.65 -47.83
CA ARG A 224 24.53 -23.99 -47.34
C ARG A 224 23.86 -22.82 -46.61
N ARG A 225 24.61 -21.96 -45.92
CA ARG A 225 24.08 -20.76 -45.27
C ARG A 225 23.57 -19.76 -46.31
N ARG A 226 24.37 -19.45 -47.33
CA ARG A 226 24.00 -18.59 -48.47
C ARG A 226 22.79 -19.14 -49.23
N LYS A 227 22.72 -20.46 -49.46
CA LYS A 227 21.56 -21.15 -50.07
C LYS A 227 20.30 -21.19 -49.19
N HIS A 228 20.41 -20.98 -47.88
CA HIS A 228 19.26 -20.87 -46.98
C HIS A 228 18.79 -19.42 -46.81
N GLU A 229 19.70 -18.44 -46.87
CA GLU A 229 19.35 -17.02 -46.85
C GLU A 229 18.69 -16.58 -48.16
N ALA A 230 19.08 -17.16 -49.31
CA ALA A 230 18.41 -16.98 -50.59
C ALA A 230 16.99 -17.58 -50.70
N LYS A 231 16.43 -18.10 -49.60
CA LYS A 231 15.18 -18.88 -49.57
C LYS A 231 14.03 -18.27 -48.76
N HIS A 232 14.21 -17.09 -48.18
CA HIS A 232 13.17 -16.30 -47.52
C HIS A 232 13.31 -14.83 -47.98
N THR A 233 12.20 -14.15 -48.20
CA THR A 233 12.19 -12.70 -48.45
C THR A 233 12.59 -11.91 -47.21
N PRO A 234 13.02 -10.64 -47.35
CA PRO A 234 13.30 -9.79 -46.19
C PRO A 234 12.12 -9.66 -45.22
N SER A 235 10.89 -9.63 -45.76
CA SER A 235 9.65 -9.56 -44.98
C SER A 235 9.48 -10.79 -44.06
N GLU A 236 9.65 -12.00 -44.59
CA GLU A 236 9.55 -13.24 -43.81
C GLU A 236 10.66 -13.35 -42.75
N LEU A 237 11.84 -12.77 -43.00
CA LEU A 237 12.94 -12.75 -42.04
C LEU A 237 12.67 -11.76 -40.88
N ASP A 238 12.08 -10.60 -41.16
CA ASP A 238 11.71 -9.63 -40.13
C ASP A 238 10.46 -10.04 -39.35
N GLU A 239 9.43 -10.63 -39.97
CA GLU A 239 8.29 -11.23 -39.27
C GLU A 239 8.75 -12.34 -38.29
N LYS A 240 9.75 -13.12 -38.69
CA LYS A 240 10.39 -14.18 -37.88
C LYS A 240 11.33 -13.62 -36.79
N ARG A 241 11.79 -12.37 -36.90
CA ARG A 241 12.46 -11.62 -35.83
C ARG A 241 11.45 -10.99 -34.86
N GLU A 242 10.35 -10.47 -35.37
CA GLU A 242 9.30 -9.83 -34.59
C GLU A 242 8.57 -10.82 -33.68
N ARG A 243 8.17 -11.97 -34.23
CA ARG A 243 7.68 -13.12 -33.46
C ARG A 243 8.65 -13.58 -32.37
N ARG A 244 9.96 -13.51 -32.61
CA ARG A 244 11.02 -13.80 -31.60
C ARG A 244 11.24 -12.68 -30.58
N ARG A 245 10.85 -11.44 -30.87
CA ARG A 245 10.80 -10.34 -29.90
C ARG A 245 9.58 -10.50 -28.99
N GLN A 246 8.41 -10.73 -29.55
CA GLN A 246 7.17 -11.02 -28.83
C GLN A 246 7.33 -12.23 -27.90
N GLU A 247 7.90 -13.35 -28.38
CA GLU A 247 8.15 -14.53 -27.56
C GLU A 247 9.13 -14.26 -26.39
N LYS A 248 10.08 -13.32 -26.56
CA LYS A 248 10.97 -12.85 -25.48
C LYS A 248 10.30 -11.88 -24.52
N GLN A 249 9.44 -10.97 -24.99
CA GLN A 249 8.61 -10.11 -24.13
C GLN A 249 7.70 -10.97 -23.24
N HIS A 250 6.94 -11.89 -23.83
CA HIS A 250 6.07 -12.80 -23.10
C HIS A 250 6.83 -13.63 -22.04
N LYS A 251 8.03 -14.14 -22.36
CA LYS A 251 8.91 -14.84 -21.39
C LYS A 251 9.51 -13.91 -20.31
N THR A 252 9.51 -12.60 -20.53
CA THR A 252 9.97 -11.59 -19.56
C THR A 252 8.81 -11.13 -18.67
N GLU A 253 7.61 -10.98 -19.24
CA GLU A 253 6.35 -10.73 -18.53
C GLU A 253 6.00 -11.91 -17.61
N GLN A 254 6.13 -13.16 -18.07
CA GLN A 254 5.99 -14.36 -17.22
C GLN A 254 7.01 -14.41 -16.06
N LYS A 255 8.14 -13.70 -16.16
CA LYS A 255 9.07 -13.51 -15.03
C LYS A 255 8.67 -12.35 -14.11
N LYS A 256 8.01 -11.30 -14.62
CA LYS A 256 7.43 -10.22 -13.80
C LYS A 256 6.19 -10.68 -13.02
N LYS A 257 5.30 -11.48 -13.64
CA LYS A 257 4.10 -12.11 -13.04
C LYS A 257 4.40 -13.20 -11.97
N ARG A 258 5.49 -13.03 -11.22
CA ARG A 258 5.88 -13.87 -10.07
C ARG A 258 6.11 -13.08 -8.77
N ARG A 259 5.92 -11.75 -8.77
CA ARG A 259 5.62 -11.01 -7.54
C ARG A 259 4.10 -11.04 -7.34
N VAL A 260 3.65 -11.63 -6.23
CA VAL A 260 2.28 -11.47 -5.73
C VAL A 260 2.31 -10.30 -4.76
N ILE A 261 1.78 -9.17 -5.21
CA ILE A 261 1.44 -8.02 -4.38
C ILE A 261 -0.08 -7.92 -4.43
N SER A 262 -0.72 -8.07 -3.29
CA SER A 262 -2.13 -7.75 -3.08
C SER A 262 -2.28 -6.27 -2.74
N GLY A 263 -3.38 -5.65 -3.15
CA GLY A 263 -3.68 -4.23 -2.92
C GLY A 263 -3.71 -3.38 -4.19
N PRO A 264 -4.08 -2.08 -4.09
CA PRO A 264 -4.36 -1.22 -5.25
C PRO A 264 -3.15 -0.85 -6.13
N LEU A 265 -1.94 -1.19 -5.68
CA LEU A 265 -0.68 -0.54 -6.07
C LEU A 265 0.19 -1.31 -7.08
N ALA A 266 -0.35 -2.35 -7.71
CA ALA A 266 0.31 -2.96 -8.88
C ALA A 266 0.41 -1.99 -10.08
N GLU A 267 -0.44 -0.95 -10.13
CA GLU A 267 -0.67 -0.13 -11.33
C GLU A 267 -0.59 1.40 -11.13
N GLU A 268 -0.48 1.94 -9.90
CA GLU A 268 -0.26 3.39 -9.71
C GLU A 268 1.11 3.88 -10.23
N GLY A 269 1.99 2.94 -10.59
CA GLY A 269 3.25 3.18 -11.30
C GLY A 269 4.44 3.34 -10.36
N ALA A 270 5.47 2.51 -10.56
CA ALA A 270 6.77 2.77 -9.94
C ALA A 270 7.31 4.10 -10.49
N ILE A 271 7.55 5.06 -9.60
CA ILE A 271 8.08 6.39 -9.95
C ILE A 271 9.46 6.21 -10.59
N ASP A 272 9.66 6.87 -11.73
CA ASP A 272 10.97 7.03 -12.35
C ASP A 272 11.72 8.14 -11.60
N ASP A 273 12.98 7.92 -11.21
CA ASP A 273 13.71 8.84 -10.30
C ASP A 273 13.77 10.29 -10.83
N ASP A 274 13.71 10.46 -12.16
CA ASP A 274 13.70 11.74 -12.86
C ASP A 274 12.42 12.58 -12.56
N GLU A 275 11.27 11.97 -12.26
CA GLU A 275 10.01 12.71 -12.05
C GLU A 275 10.02 13.52 -10.74
N TYR A 276 10.79 13.08 -9.72
CA TYR A 276 10.94 13.83 -8.46
C TYR A 276 11.81 15.09 -8.63
N GLN A 277 12.83 15.07 -9.50
CA GLN A 277 13.56 16.29 -9.86
C GLN A 277 12.72 17.21 -10.77
N TYR A 278 12.02 16.65 -11.76
CA TYR A 278 11.17 17.41 -12.68
C TYR A 278 10.05 18.19 -11.96
N MET A 279 9.47 17.59 -10.90
CA MET A 279 8.44 18.22 -10.05
C MET A 279 8.98 19.40 -9.21
N MET A 280 10.29 19.45 -8.92
CA MET A 280 10.91 20.56 -8.19
C MET A 280 11.36 21.71 -9.09
N GLU A 281 11.90 21.44 -10.29
CA GLU A 281 12.47 22.49 -11.15
C GLU A 281 11.46 23.40 -11.86
N LYS A 282 10.16 23.03 -11.92
CA LYS A 282 9.14 23.79 -12.67
C LYS A 282 8.17 24.66 -11.86
N ARG A 283 8.57 25.11 -10.66
CA ARG A 283 7.90 26.26 -9.99
C ARG A 283 8.37 27.61 -10.54
N GLY A 284 8.06 27.89 -11.81
CA GLY A 284 8.28 29.20 -12.42
C GLY A 284 7.82 29.29 -13.88
N GLY A 285 6.92 30.24 -14.18
CA GLY A 285 6.50 30.57 -15.55
C GLY A 285 4.98 30.57 -15.77
N GLY A 286 4.36 31.75 -15.77
CA GLY A 286 2.98 31.93 -16.23
C GLY A 286 2.92 32.10 -17.75
N GLY A 287 1.91 31.50 -18.40
CA GLY A 287 1.61 31.64 -19.83
C GLY A 287 0.35 32.49 -20.11
N PRO A 288 0.21 33.07 -21.32
CA PRO A 288 -0.76 34.15 -21.56
C PRO A 288 -2.21 33.69 -21.79
N PRO A 289 -3.21 34.56 -21.50
CA PRO A 289 -4.63 34.25 -21.70
C PRO A 289 -5.05 34.41 -23.17
N THR A 290 -5.85 33.46 -23.68
CA THR A 290 -6.49 33.56 -25.00
C THR A 290 -7.68 34.53 -24.95
N VAL A 291 -7.62 35.61 -25.73
CA VAL A 291 -8.67 36.64 -25.78
C VAL A 291 -9.83 36.21 -26.68
N TYR A 292 -11.05 36.18 -26.14
CA TYR A 292 -12.30 36.02 -26.91
C TYR A 292 -12.91 37.38 -27.23
N SER A 293 -13.53 37.54 -28.41
CA SER A 293 -14.15 38.81 -28.81
C SER A 293 -15.48 39.09 -28.10
N ALA A 294 -15.82 40.36 -27.92
CA ALA A 294 -16.99 40.79 -27.16
C ALA A 294 -18.32 40.23 -27.70
N GLU A 295 -18.46 40.10 -29.03
CA GLU A 295 -19.67 39.54 -29.66
C GLU A 295 -19.90 38.06 -29.34
N GLN A 296 -18.83 37.27 -29.25
CA GLN A 296 -18.91 35.84 -28.93
C GLN A 296 -19.43 35.62 -27.50
N LEU A 297 -19.02 36.48 -26.56
CA LEU A 297 -19.52 36.50 -25.19
C LEU A 297 -21.00 36.91 -25.11
N ALA A 298 -21.44 37.87 -25.94
CA ALA A 298 -22.84 38.31 -25.98
C ALA A 298 -23.78 37.20 -26.46
N LYS A 299 -23.46 36.51 -27.57
CA LYS A 299 -24.27 35.39 -28.08
C LYS A 299 -24.39 34.24 -27.06
N ARG A 300 -23.29 33.87 -26.39
CA ARG A 300 -23.30 32.84 -25.32
C ARG A 300 -24.15 33.24 -24.11
N LYS A 301 -24.15 34.52 -23.69
CA LYS A 301 -25.02 34.99 -22.59
C LYS A 301 -26.51 34.91 -22.95
N LYS A 302 -26.91 35.20 -24.20
CA LYS A 302 -28.32 35.11 -24.65
C LYS A 302 -28.81 33.65 -24.66
N TRP A 303 -28.02 32.72 -25.20
CA TRP A 303 -28.35 31.29 -25.22
C TRP A 303 -28.42 30.67 -23.81
N LYS A 304 -27.51 31.02 -22.88
CA LYS A 304 -27.61 30.54 -21.49
C LYS A 304 -28.92 30.96 -20.82
N LYS A 305 -29.41 32.19 -21.03
CA LYS A 305 -30.69 32.64 -20.45
C LYS A 305 -31.89 31.84 -20.98
N ILE A 306 -31.91 31.52 -22.28
CA ILE A 306 -32.99 30.72 -22.89
C ILE A 306 -32.96 29.28 -22.35
N ALA A 307 -31.79 28.65 -22.26
CA ALA A 307 -31.64 27.30 -21.71
C ALA A 307 -32.09 27.22 -20.23
N ILE A 308 -31.77 28.23 -19.41
CA ILE A 308 -32.21 28.30 -18.01
C ILE A 308 -33.73 28.43 -17.90
N ALA A 309 -34.37 29.24 -18.75
CA ALA A 309 -35.82 29.40 -18.75
C ALA A 309 -36.54 28.08 -19.11
N ILE A 310 -36.08 27.36 -20.13
CA ILE A 310 -36.63 26.06 -20.52
C ILE A 310 -36.45 25.03 -19.41
N ALA A 311 -35.26 24.95 -18.81
CA ALA A 311 -35.00 24.05 -17.68
C ALA A 311 -35.91 24.34 -16.48
N SER A 312 -36.17 25.63 -16.17
CA SER A 312 -37.05 26.02 -15.07
C SER A 312 -38.50 25.55 -15.29
N VAL A 313 -39.02 25.66 -16.51
CA VAL A 313 -40.38 25.18 -16.85
C VAL A 313 -40.48 23.65 -16.75
N LEU A 314 -39.45 22.93 -17.22
CA LEU A 314 -39.41 21.46 -17.11
C LEU A 314 -39.32 20.99 -15.65
N ILE A 315 -38.56 21.69 -14.80
CA ILE A 315 -38.48 21.40 -13.36
C ILE A 315 -39.85 21.64 -12.68
N ILE A 316 -40.56 22.72 -13.01
CA ILE A 316 -41.89 23.00 -12.46
C ILE A 316 -42.89 21.90 -12.86
N LEU A 317 -42.90 21.47 -14.13
CA LEU A 317 -43.73 20.35 -14.58
C LEU A 317 -43.36 19.02 -13.88
N ALA A 318 -42.07 18.75 -13.70
CA ALA A 318 -41.57 17.57 -12.99
C ALA A 318 -41.87 17.58 -11.47
N ILE A 319 -42.22 18.72 -10.88
CA ILE A 319 -42.68 18.84 -9.48
C ILE A 319 -44.20 18.70 -9.38
N ILE A 320 -44.96 19.28 -10.33
CA ILE A 320 -46.43 19.25 -10.29
C ILE A 320 -46.98 17.83 -10.56
N ILE A 321 -46.38 17.09 -11.50
CA ILE A 321 -46.90 15.78 -11.91
C ILE A 321 -46.85 14.73 -10.77
N PRO A 322 -45.75 14.55 -10.02
CA PRO A 322 -45.72 13.62 -8.88
C PRO A 322 -46.68 14.01 -7.75
N VAL A 323 -46.81 15.30 -7.44
CA VAL A 323 -47.66 15.80 -6.34
C VAL A 323 -49.15 15.48 -6.57
N ALA A 324 -49.61 15.48 -7.84
CA ALA A 324 -50.96 15.08 -8.19
C ALA A 324 -51.22 13.56 -8.02
N VAL A 325 -50.19 12.72 -8.13
CA VAL A 325 -50.30 11.25 -8.06
C VAL A 325 -50.13 10.72 -6.63
N MET A 326 -49.34 11.40 -5.79
CA MET A 326 -48.97 10.90 -4.45
C MET A 326 -50.08 10.98 -3.38
N LEU A 327 -51.30 11.41 -3.74
CA LEU A 327 -52.47 11.44 -2.86
C LEU A 327 -53.46 10.27 -3.07
N SER A 328 -53.08 9.20 -3.79
CA SER A 328 -53.97 8.05 -4.01
C SER A 328 -53.26 6.69 -4.12
N ASN A 329 -52.72 6.18 -2.99
CA ASN A 329 -53.15 4.91 -2.40
C ASN A 329 -52.41 4.59 -1.08
N LYS A 330 -52.92 3.63 -0.29
CA LYS A 330 -52.47 3.35 1.08
C LYS A 330 -52.53 1.85 1.41
N LYS A 331 -51.53 1.35 2.17
CA LYS A 331 -51.24 -0.08 2.48
C LYS A 331 -50.57 -0.81 1.28
N SER A 332 -49.72 -1.83 1.48
CA SER A 332 -49.40 -2.61 2.69
C SER A 332 -47.95 -3.12 2.77
N GLY A 333 -47.36 -3.08 3.96
CA GLY A 333 -46.43 -4.06 4.55
C GLY A 333 -45.23 -4.59 3.75
N GLY A 334 -44.02 -4.20 4.15
CA GLY A 334 -42.76 -4.77 3.66
C GLY A 334 -41.53 -3.97 4.11
N ASP A 335 -41.23 -3.99 5.42
CA ASP A 335 -40.10 -3.20 5.96
C ASP A 335 -38.74 -3.83 5.65
N SER A 336 -38.16 -3.39 4.54
CA SER A 336 -36.73 -3.55 4.21
C SER A 336 -36.13 -2.23 3.70
N SER A 337 -36.55 -1.10 4.28
CA SER A 337 -36.05 0.22 3.91
C SER A 337 -34.64 0.44 4.45
N SER A 338 -33.68 0.72 3.55
CA SER A 338 -32.28 1.00 3.91
C SER A 338 -32.13 2.40 4.50
N THR A 339 -32.69 2.63 5.69
CA THR A 339 -32.55 3.90 6.41
C THR A 339 -31.19 3.99 7.10
N ASN A 340 -30.56 5.15 6.96
CA ASN A 340 -29.39 5.56 7.75
C ASN A 340 -29.57 5.21 9.24
N ALA A 341 -28.58 4.53 9.83
CA ALA A 341 -28.65 4.07 11.22
C ALA A 341 -28.94 5.21 12.23
N ALA A 342 -28.42 6.42 11.96
CA ALA A 342 -28.68 7.60 12.77
C ALA A 342 -30.07 8.23 12.55
N ALA A 343 -30.72 8.00 11.40
CA ALA A 343 -32.04 8.57 11.09
C ALA A 343 -33.18 7.83 11.80
N GLY A 344 -33.00 6.54 12.13
CA GLY A 344 -33.96 5.73 12.91
C GLY A 344 -33.63 5.62 14.41
N ALA A 345 -32.50 6.18 14.86
CA ALA A 345 -32.02 6.01 16.23
C ALA A 345 -32.92 6.71 17.27
N THR A 346 -33.41 5.96 18.26
CA THR A 346 -34.10 6.48 19.44
C THR A 346 -33.16 6.52 20.65
N PRO A 347 -33.12 7.61 21.44
CA PRO A 347 -32.37 7.65 22.70
C PRO A 347 -32.74 6.50 23.64
N LYS A 348 -31.75 5.96 24.36
CA LYS A 348 -31.93 4.92 25.38
C LYS A 348 -31.32 5.39 26.68
N THR A 349 -32.13 6.07 27.49
CA THR A 349 -31.67 6.84 28.65
C THR A 349 -32.38 6.51 29.96
N SER A 350 -33.19 5.44 30.01
CA SER A 350 -33.96 5.05 31.20
C SER A 350 -33.12 4.59 32.41
N ASN A 351 -31.82 4.39 32.25
CA ASN A 351 -30.91 4.19 33.38
C ASN A 351 -30.39 5.51 34.00
N LEU A 352 -30.86 6.67 33.51
CA LEU A 352 -30.76 7.95 34.22
C LEU A 352 -31.94 8.15 35.20
N ASP A 353 -33.00 7.35 35.11
CA ASP A 353 -34.19 7.51 35.94
C ASP A 353 -33.84 7.24 37.42
N GLY A 354 -34.11 8.22 38.28
CA GLY A 354 -33.75 8.17 39.70
C GLY A 354 -32.35 8.71 40.05
N HIS A 355 -31.50 9.04 39.07
CA HIS A 355 -30.24 9.73 39.33
C HIS A 355 -30.45 11.26 39.39
N ASP A 356 -29.82 11.93 40.36
CA ASP A 356 -29.85 13.40 40.46
C ASP A 356 -28.89 14.04 39.44
N ARG A 357 -29.45 14.80 38.50
CA ARG A 357 -28.67 15.56 37.50
C ARG A 357 -27.70 16.57 38.12
N ASN A 358 -27.90 16.97 39.38
CA ASN A 358 -26.97 17.86 40.07
C ASN A 358 -25.71 17.15 40.60
N SER A 359 -25.62 15.82 40.51
CA SER A 359 -24.37 15.10 40.77
C SER A 359 -23.26 15.42 39.74
N VAL A 360 -23.63 15.95 38.57
CA VAL A 360 -22.67 16.48 37.58
C VAL A 360 -22.36 17.95 37.90
N PRO A 361 -21.10 18.28 38.26
CA PRO A 361 -20.68 19.66 38.53
C PRO A 361 -20.90 20.56 37.33
N GLU A 362 -21.21 21.83 37.57
CA GLU A 362 -21.62 22.78 36.53
C GLU A 362 -20.60 22.90 35.38
N ALA A 363 -19.30 22.90 35.70
CA ALA A 363 -18.21 22.95 34.74
C ALA A 363 -18.08 21.73 33.81
N ASP A 364 -18.77 20.63 34.12
CA ASP A 364 -18.75 19.38 33.34
C ASP A 364 -20.05 19.12 32.56
N ARG A 365 -21.11 19.91 32.80
CA ARG A 365 -22.40 19.76 32.12
C ARG A 365 -22.25 19.98 30.61
N GLY A 366 -22.85 19.12 29.80
CA GLY A 366 -22.67 19.10 28.34
C GLY A 366 -21.38 18.44 27.84
N SER A 367 -20.42 18.11 28.71
CA SER A 367 -19.16 17.46 28.35
C SER A 367 -19.31 15.93 28.19
N TYR A 368 -18.21 15.24 27.87
CA TYR A 368 -18.20 13.77 27.88
C TYR A 368 -18.30 13.16 29.29
N TYR A 369 -18.20 13.95 30.37
CA TYR A 369 -18.48 13.51 31.75
C TYR A 369 -19.96 13.65 32.17
N ASP A 370 -20.84 14.19 31.32
CA ASP A 370 -22.26 14.38 31.63
C ASP A 370 -23.13 13.34 30.91
N PRO A 371 -23.67 12.32 31.61
CA PRO A 371 -24.55 11.32 31.00
C PRO A 371 -25.85 11.90 30.41
N TRP A 372 -26.33 13.05 30.92
CA TRP A 372 -27.48 13.75 30.34
C TRP A 372 -27.12 14.52 29.04
N ALA A 373 -25.85 14.50 28.64
CA ALA A 373 -25.35 15.03 27.37
C ALA A 373 -24.94 13.93 26.37
N TRP A 374 -25.20 12.66 26.69
CA TRP A 374 -25.04 11.51 25.78
C TRP A 374 -26.39 11.18 25.13
N PHE A 375 -26.36 10.63 23.92
CA PHE A 375 -27.55 10.20 23.19
C PHE A 375 -28.11 8.86 23.71
N ASP A 376 -27.22 7.99 24.20
CA ASP A 376 -27.50 6.62 24.61
C ASP A 376 -26.65 6.30 25.85
N THR A 377 -27.31 6.01 26.97
CA THR A 377 -26.68 5.60 28.23
C THR A 377 -26.88 4.11 28.53
N TYR A 378 -27.50 3.34 27.63
CA TYR A 378 -27.83 1.94 27.86
C TYR A 378 -26.58 1.06 28.04
N ASP A 379 -26.65 0.13 29.00
CA ASP A 379 -25.53 -0.69 29.50
C ASP A 379 -24.32 0.10 30.06
N PHE A 380 -24.38 1.44 30.17
CA PHE A 380 -23.34 2.26 30.79
C PHE A 380 -23.59 2.51 32.29
N ASN A 381 -22.51 2.62 33.05
CA ASN A 381 -22.51 3.19 34.40
C ASN A 381 -22.58 4.72 34.32
N VAL A 382 -23.71 5.30 34.72
CA VAL A 382 -23.99 6.74 34.67
C VAL A 382 -23.59 7.50 35.96
N THR A 383 -22.88 6.84 36.88
CA THR A 383 -22.32 7.52 38.06
C THR A 383 -21.22 8.49 37.61
N TYR A 384 -21.37 9.78 37.91
CA TYR A 384 -20.35 10.78 37.61
C TYR A 384 -19.02 10.42 38.30
N THR A 385 -17.94 10.37 37.52
CA THR A 385 -16.57 10.35 38.02
C THR A 385 -15.65 11.08 37.04
N LYS A 386 -14.59 11.68 37.59
CA LYS A 386 -13.50 12.33 36.84
C LYS A 386 -12.22 11.49 36.80
N GLU A 387 -12.28 10.24 37.26
CA GLU A 387 -11.17 9.30 37.22
C GLU A 387 -10.74 8.98 35.77
N GLN A 388 -9.42 8.88 35.59
CA GLN A 388 -8.79 8.60 34.32
C GLN A 388 -7.66 7.58 34.50
N VAL A 389 -7.39 6.81 33.46
CA VAL A 389 -6.18 5.98 33.33
C VAL A 389 -5.53 6.32 31.99
N GLY A 390 -4.23 6.59 31.97
CA GLY A 390 -3.55 7.08 30.76
C GLY A 390 -4.09 8.41 30.21
N GLY A 391 -4.78 9.20 31.03
CA GLY A 391 -5.47 10.42 30.60
C GLY A 391 -6.81 10.17 29.88
N LEU A 392 -7.30 8.93 29.84
CA LEU A 392 -8.59 8.55 29.25
C LEU A 392 -9.63 8.26 30.36
N PRO A 393 -10.87 8.76 30.24
CA PRO A 393 -11.88 8.67 31.29
C PRO A 393 -12.43 7.24 31.45
N ILE A 394 -12.75 6.86 32.70
CA ILE A 394 -13.39 5.57 33.01
C ILE A 394 -14.93 5.64 33.10
N ILE A 395 -15.53 6.83 33.03
CA ILE A 395 -16.98 7.02 33.13
C ILE A 395 -17.72 6.19 32.05
N GLY A 396 -18.87 5.61 32.42
CA GLY A 396 -19.57 4.62 31.60
C GLY A 396 -19.19 3.17 31.91
N LEU A 397 -18.02 2.88 32.49
CA LEU A 397 -17.62 1.50 32.82
C LEU A 397 -18.30 0.96 34.09
N ASN A 398 -18.80 -0.27 34.01
CA ASN A 398 -19.04 -1.10 35.20
C ASN A 398 -17.68 -1.60 35.74
N SER A 399 -17.51 -1.59 37.07
CA SER A 399 -16.28 -2.02 37.76
C SER A 399 -16.14 -3.54 37.90
N THR A 400 -17.24 -4.28 37.75
CA THR A 400 -17.27 -5.76 37.76
C THR A 400 -17.26 -6.34 36.35
N TRP A 401 -16.63 -7.49 36.16
CA TRP A 401 -16.59 -8.22 34.88
C TRP A 401 -16.45 -9.73 35.11
N ASP A 402 -16.80 -10.53 34.09
CA ASP A 402 -16.71 -12.00 34.09
C ASP A 402 -16.00 -12.49 32.81
N ASP A 403 -14.92 -13.26 32.97
CA ASP A 403 -14.11 -13.80 31.88
C ASP A 403 -14.29 -15.34 31.71
N ASP A 404 -15.26 -15.97 32.40
CA ASP A 404 -15.55 -17.42 32.30
C ASP A 404 -16.28 -17.81 30.99
N VAL A 405 -16.77 -16.83 30.23
CA VAL A 405 -17.54 -17.05 29.00
C VAL A 405 -16.65 -17.60 27.87
N LYS A 406 -17.16 -18.60 27.14
CA LYS A 406 -16.58 -19.16 25.90
C LYS A 406 -17.40 -18.72 24.68
N ALA A 407 -16.76 -18.22 23.62
CA ALA A 407 -17.46 -17.94 22.36
C ALA A 407 -18.17 -19.18 21.81
N ASN A 408 -17.40 -20.25 21.58
CA ASN A 408 -17.91 -21.54 21.08
C ASN A 408 -17.14 -22.71 21.73
N SER A 409 -17.58 -23.95 21.48
CA SER A 409 -17.04 -25.16 22.11
C SER A 409 -15.61 -25.52 21.70
N ARG A 410 -15.07 -24.91 20.63
CA ARG A 410 -13.73 -25.19 20.10
C ARG A 410 -12.64 -24.32 20.75
N VAL A 411 -13.01 -23.30 21.55
CA VAL A 411 -12.09 -22.30 22.08
C VAL A 411 -12.12 -22.16 23.61
N PRO A 412 -10.99 -21.80 24.25
CA PRO A 412 -10.92 -21.49 25.69
C PRO A 412 -11.80 -20.29 26.08
N SER A 413 -12.25 -20.23 27.35
CA SER A 413 -12.92 -19.04 27.90
C SER A 413 -11.95 -17.86 28.00
N LEU A 414 -12.42 -16.64 28.21
CA LEU A 414 -11.53 -15.47 28.19
C LEU A 414 -10.43 -15.55 29.26
N LYS A 415 -10.71 -16.08 30.45
CA LYS A 415 -9.69 -16.37 31.48
C LYS A 415 -8.68 -17.46 31.09
N ASP A 416 -9.03 -18.33 30.15
CA ASP A 416 -8.20 -19.44 29.69
C ASP A 416 -7.34 -18.97 28.51
N LYS A 417 -6.06 -19.37 28.48
CA LYS A 417 -5.12 -18.93 27.43
C LYS A 417 -5.52 -19.49 26.05
N PHE A 418 -5.75 -18.60 25.09
CA PHE A 418 -5.85 -18.97 23.67
C PHE A 418 -4.46 -19.30 23.10
N GLU A 419 -4.34 -20.44 22.41
CA GLU A 419 -3.07 -20.90 21.83
C GLU A 419 -2.87 -20.38 20.40
N TYR A 420 -2.61 -19.07 20.28
CA TYR A 420 -2.29 -18.41 19.02
C TYR A 420 -1.18 -19.15 18.25
N GLY A 421 -1.37 -19.32 16.94
CA GLY A 421 -0.48 -20.10 16.07
C GLY A 421 -0.62 -21.62 16.17
N LYS A 422 -1.50 -22.14 17.05
CA LYS A 422 -2.03 -23.51 16.99
C LYS A 422 -3.54 -23.52 16.72
N MET A 423 -4.25 -22.57 17.32
CA MET A 423 -5.67 -22.31 17.11
C MET A 423 -5.78 -21.14 16.13
N PRO A 424 -6.54 -21.27 15.02
CA PRO A 424 -6.75 -20.16 14.11
C PRO A 424 -7.67 -19.10 14.74
N ILE A 425 -7.36 -17.84 14.47
CA ILE A 425 -8.26 -16.71 14.67
C ILE A 425 -9.41 -16.83 13.66
N ARG A 426 -10.66 -16.75 14.12
CA ARG A 426 -11.84 -16.67 13.26
C ARG A 426 -12.69 -15.49 13.71
N GLY A 427 -12.44 -14.34 13.09
CA GLY A 427 -13.08 -13.09 13.51
C GLY A 427 -13.70 -12.28 12.39
N VAL A 428 -14.23 -11.12 12.78
CA VAL A 428 -14.79 -10.13 11.87
C VAL A 428 -14.43 -8.73 12.33
N ASN A 429 -14.39 -7.80 11.39
CA ASN A 429 -14.23 -6.38 11.68
C ASN A 429 -15.58 -5.73 11.98
N VAL A 430 -15.61 -4.74 12.87
CA VAL A 430 -16.72 -3.77 12.98
C VAL A 430 -16.36 -2.45 12.28
N GLY A 431 -15.90 -2.57 11.03
CA GLY A 431 -15.58 -1.44 10.13
C GLY A 431 -16.82 -0.59 9.82
N GLY A 432 -16.60 0.68 9.45
CA GLY A 432 -17.66 1.66 9.28
C GLY A 432 -18.39 2.11 10.56
N TRP A 433 -18.00 1.64 11.76
CA TRP A 433 -18.67 1.99 13.03
C TRP A 433 -18.07 3.20 13.74
N LEU A 434 -16.87 3.07 14.34
CA LEU A 434 -16.20 4.14 15.10
C LEU A 434 -15.31 5.05 14.22
N ASN A 435 -15.34 4.78 12.92
CA ASN A 435 -14.62 5.41 11.83
C ASN A 435 -15.46 5.05 10.58
N ILE A 436 -16.02 6.03 9.87
CA ILE A 436 -17.02 5.75 8.81
C ILE A 436 -16.42 5.68 7.41
N GLU A 437 -17.05 4.87 6.56
CA GLU A 437 -16.57 4.58 5.21
C GLU A 437 -17.71 4.66 4.19
N PRO A 438 -17.56 5.39 3.07
CA PRO A 438 -18.63 5.62 2.13
C PRO A 438 -19.31 4.38 1.55
N PHE A 439 -18.61 3.25 1.43
CA PHE A 439 -19.20 2.02 0.88
C PHE A 439 -19.94 1.17 1.93
N ILE A 440 -19.58 1.31 3.20
CA ILE A 440 -20.22 0.63 4.33
C ILE A 440 -21.50 1.37 4.73
N THR A 441 -21.43 2.71 4.78
CA THR A 441 -22.53 3.62 5.13
C THR A 441 -22.82 4.67 4.02
N PRO A 442 -23.21 4.26 2.81
CA PRO A 442 -23.48 5.15 1.68
C PRO A 442 -24.57 6.20 1.95
N SER A 443 -25.48 5.99 2.89
CA SER A 443 -26.49 6.99 3.28
C SER A 443 -25.88 8.30 3.82
N PHE A 444 -24.66 8.21 4.39
CA PHE A 444 -23.70 9.30 4.64
C PHE A 444 -23.51 10.27 3.46
N PHE A 445 -23.42 9.72 2.25
CA PHE A 445 -22.74 10.36 1.12
C PHE A 445 -23.65 10.54 -0.10
N GLU A 446 -24.61 9.64 -0.33
CA GLU A 446 -25.44 9.60 -1.54
C GLU A 446 -26.42 10.77 -1.70
N ASN A 447 -26.65 11.53 -0.63
CA ASN A 447 -27.47 12.75 -0.65
C ASN A 447 -26.68 14.02 -1.03
N TYR A 448 -25.35 13.94 -1.20
CA TYR A 448 -24.50 15.06 -1.60
C TYR A 448 -24.12 15.01 -3.08
N GLY A 449 -24.14 16.16 -3.74
CA GLY A 449 -23.66 16.26 -5.12
C GLY A 449 -22.14 16.19 -5.19
N SER A 450 -21.58 15.57 -6.23
CA SER A 450 -20.10 15.46 -6.40
C SER A 450 -19.34 16.80 -6.38
N LYS A 451 -20.03 17.91 -6.68
CA LYS A 451 -19.50 19.29 -6.57
C LYS A 451 -19.28 19.76 -5.12
N GLU A 452 -19.81 19.06 -4.14
CA GLU A 452 -19.69 19.38 -2.71
C GLU A 452 -18.46 18.74 -2.07
N GLY A 453 -17.83 17.76 -2.75
CA GLY A 453 -16.55 17.17 -2.31
C GLY A 453 -16.64 16.33 -1.04
N ILE A 454 -17.79 15.74 -0.73
CA ILE A 454 -17.99 14.89 0.46
C ILE A 454 -17.58 13.46 0.12
N VAL A 455 -16.42 13.03 0.63
CA VAL A 455 -15.73 11.78 0.22
C VAL A 455 -15.14 10.97 1.38
N ASP A 456 -15.24 11.46 2.61
CA ASP A 456 -14.66 10.85 3.82
C ASP A 456 -15.30 11.43 5.10
N GLU A 457 -14.94 10.90 6.27
CA GLU A 457 -15.43 11.43 7.56
C GLU A 457 -15.01 12.90 7.73
N TRP A 458 -13.77 13.28 7.38
CA TRP A 458 -13.29 14.66 7.46
C TRP A 458 -14.21 15.65 6.74
N THR A 459 -14.52 15.42 5.46
CA THR A 459 -15.35 16.29 4.63
C THR A 459 -16.81 16.27 5.05
N LEU A 460 -17.34 15.12 5.47
CA LEU A 460 -18.70 15.02 6.01
C LEU A 460 -18.86 15.84 7.29
N LEU A 461 -17.99 15.67 8.29
CA LEU A 461 -18.12 16.39 9.56
C LEU A 461 -17.85 17.89 9.38
N THR A 462 -16.96 18.28 8.47
CA THR A 462 -16.77 19.68 8.04
C THR A 462 -18.06 20.26 7.46
N LYS A 463 -18.78 19.49 6.64
CA LYS A 463 -20.04 19.90 5.99
C LYS A 463 -21.24 19.95 6.95
N LEU A 464 -21.27 19.08 7.96
CA LEU A 464 -22.32 19.07 8.99
C LEU A 464 -22.12 20.18 10.04
N GLY A 465 -20.87 20.48 10.39
CA GLY A 465 -20.51 21.40 11.47
C GLY A 465 -20.70 20.79 12.87
N PRO A 466 -20.00 21.28 13.91
CA PRO A 466 -19.75 20.52 15.14
C PRO A 466 -20.99 19.97 15.86
N ALA A 467 -22.06 20.75 15.97
CA ALA A 467 -23.28 20.32 16.66
C ALA A 467 -24.01 19.19 15.92
N LYS A 468 -24.18 19.31 14.59
CA LYS A 468 -24.82 18.27 13.78
C LYS A 468 -23.90 17.08 13.56
N ALA A 469 -22.59 17.29 13.50
CA ALA A 469 -21.58 16.24 13.50
C ALA A 469 -21.71 15.35 14.75
N LYS A 470 -21.70 15.92 15.97
CA LYS A 470 -21.91 15.15 17.21
C LYS A 470 -23.23 14.38 17.17
N ASP A 471 -24.34 15.04 16.88
CA ASP A 471 -25.68 14.41 16.85
C ASP A 471 -25.76 13.24 15.85
N THR A 472 -25.23 13.43 14.64
CA THR A 472 -25.27 12.41 13.57
C THR A 472 -24.40 11.21 13.92
N MET A 473 -23.15 11.43 14.35
CA MET A 473 -22.20 10.36 14.62
C MET A 473 -22.51 9.63 15.93
N GLU A 474 -23.00 10.31 16.96
CA GLU A 474 -23.33 9.63 18.22
C GLU A 474 -24.55 8.70 18.06
N LYS A 475 -25.54 9.11 17.27
CA LYS A 475 -26.66 8.25 16.85
C LYS A 475 -26.18 7.03 16.06
N HIS A 476 -25.23 7.21 15.13
CA HIS A 476 -24.60 6.12 14.39
C HIS A 476 -23.88 5.14 15.33
N TYR A 477 -23.05 5.63 16.25
CA TYR A 477 -22.33 4.81 17.22
C TYR A 477 -23.28 4.02 18.15
N SER A 478 -24.46 4.57 18.47
CA SER A 478 -25.51 3.88 19.23
C SER A 478 -26.24 2.79 18.45
N ALA A 479 -26.50 3.00 17.16
CA ALA A 479 -27.46 2.20 16.39
C ALA A 479 -26.83 1.17 15.44
N PHE A 480 -25.65 1.43 14.85
CA PHE A 480 -25.11 0.59 13.77
C PHE A 480 -24.54 -0.76 14.24
N ILE A 481 -23.80 -0.75 15.36
CA ILE A 481 -23.32 -1.97 16.03
C ILE A 481 -23.93 -2.01 17.42
N THR A 482 -24.56 -3.14 17.76
CA THR A 482 -25.43 -3.26 18.94
C THR A 482 -25.07 -4.47 19.80
N LYS A 483 -25.68 -4.61 20.98
CA LYS A 483 -25.53 -5.81 21.83
C LYS A 483 -25.84 -7.12 21.08
N LYS A 484 -26.83 -7.08 20.17
CA LYS A 484 -27.21 -8.25 19.34
C LYS A 484 -26.11 -8.64 18.34
N THR A 485 -25.39 -7.67 17.79
CA THR A 485 -24.26 -7.90 16.87
C THR A 485 -23.26 -8.91 17.45
N PHE A 486 -22.89 -8.77 18.72
CA PHE A 486 -21.91 -9.65 19.36
C PHE A 486 -22.46 -11.06 19.66
N SER A 487 -23.77 -11.20 19.94
CA SER A 487 -24.39 -12.53 20.02
C SER A 487 -24.54 -13.20 18.64
N ASP A 488 -24.75 -12.42 17.58
CA ASP A 488 -24.86 -12.94 16.21
C ASP A 488 -23.48 -13.37 15.67
N ILE A 489 -22.43 -12.59 15.93
CA ILE A 489 -21.02 -12.95 15.65
C ILE A 489 -20.66 -14.27 16.32
N ARG A 490 -21.03 -14.44 17.59
CA ARG A 490 -20.84 -15.69 18.34
C ARG A 490 -21.65 -16.85 17.73
N ALA A 491 -22.89 -16.60 17.31
CA ALA A 491 -23.75 -17.60 16.67
C ALA A 491 -23.23 -18.04 15.29
N ALA A 492 -22.54 -17.16 14.57
CA ALA A 492 -21.79 -17.47 13.34
C ALA A 492 -20.49 -18.26 13.61
N GLY A 493 -20.22 -18.69 14.85
CA GLY A 493 -19.15 -19.61 15.20
C GLY A 493 -17.76 -18.98 15.37
N MET A 494 -17.68 -17.64 15.35
CA MET A 494 -16.45 -16.86 15.51
C MET A 494 -15.94 -16.86 16.96
N ASP A 495 -14.74 -16.31 17.14
CA ASP A 495 -14.04 -16.18 18.43
C ASP A 495 -13.32 -14.83 18.63
N HIS A 496 -13.19 -13.99 17.60
CA HIS A 496 -12.55 -12.67 17.69
C HIS A 496 -13.35 -11.54 16.98
N VAL A 497 -13.15 -10.30 17.41
CA VAL A 497 -13.65 -9.08 16.73
C VAL A 497 -12.53 -8.03 16.65
N ARG A 498 -12.31 -7.44 15.47
CA ARG A 498 -11.39 -6.30 15.26
C ARG A 498 -12.18 -4.99 15.25
N PHE A 499 -11.66 -3.98 15.96
CA PHE A 499 -12.30 -2.69 16.18
C PHE A 499 -11.48 -1.56 15.54
N PRO A 500 -11.76 -1.21 14.26
CA PRO A 500 -11.26 0.01 13.64
C PRO A 500 -11.70 1.28 14.38
N PHE A 501 -10.77 2.15 14.72
CA PHE A 501 -11.04 3.50 15.22
C PHE A 501 -10.01 4.52 14.72
N GLY A 502 -10.46 5.75 14.46
CA GLY A 502 -9.57 6.88 14.18
C GLY A 502 -8.96 7.48 15.45
N TYR A 503 -7.83 8.18 15.33
CA TYR A 503 -7.15 8.83 16.46
C TYR A 503 -8.04 9.80 17.27
N TRP A 504 -9.06 10.38 16.62
CA TRP A 504 -10.03 11.28 17.23
C TRP A 504 -10.90 10.63 18.32
N ILE A 505 -10.88 9.30 18.46
CA ILE A 505 -11.45 8.63 19.63
C ILE A 505 -10.80 9.09 20.95
N VAL A 506 -9.51 9.48 20.91
CA VAL A 506 -8.73 9.99 22.04
C VAL A 506 -8.64 11.51 22.03
N GLU A 507 -8.20 12.11 20.93
CA GLU A 507 -7.83 13.53 20.87
C GLU A 507 -7.88 14.08 19.43
N THR A 508 -8.19 15.36 19.28
CA THR A 508 -8.27 16.08 18.00
C THR A 508 -7.33 17.27 17.99
N TYR A 509 -6.71 17.56 16.85
CA TYR A 509 -5.76 18.65 16.68
C TYR A 509 -6.38 19.88 16.01
N GLN A 510 -5.63 20.99 15.98
CA GLN A 510 -6.13 22.26 15.43
C GLN A 510 -6.48 22.12 13.94
N GLY A 511 -7.76 22.33 13.61
CA GLY A 511 -8.29 22.22 12.26
C GLY A 511 -9.06 20.92 11.97
N ASP A 512 -9.07 19.98 12.91
CA ASP A 512 -9.83 18.74 12.80
C ASP A 512 -11.35 18.99 12.93
N PRO A 513 -12.19 18.35 12.10
CA PRO A 513 -13.66 18.42 12.19
C PRO A 513 -14.26 17.30 13.05
N TYR A 514 -13.43 16.36 13.52
CA TYR A 514 -13.85 15.18 14.27
C TYR A 514 -14.37 15.51 15.69
N ILE A 515 -15.07 14.55 16.31
CA ILE A 515 -15.71 14.74 17.61
C ILE A 515 -14.93 13.96 18.70
N PRO A 516 -14.08 14.63 19.51
CA PRO A 516 -13.23 13.94 20.48
C PRO A 516 -14.04 13.21 21.56
N MET A 517 -13.48 12.10 22.08
CA MET A 517 -14.01 11.29 23.20
C MET A 517 -15.44 10.74 23.02
N THR A 518 -16.07 10.92 21.85
CA THR A 518 -17.49 10.52 21.66
C THR A 518 -17.61 9.05 21.29
N SER A 519 -16.79 8.54 20.37
CA SER A 519 -16.68 7.11 20.07
C SER A 519 -16.02 6.29 21.20
N TRP A 520 -15.30 6.92 22.13
CA TRP A 520 -14.56 6.24 23.22
C TRP A 520 -15.46 5.34 24.06
N ARG A 521 -16.58 5.87 24.56
CA ARG A 521 -17.54 5.07 25.36
C ARG A 521 -18.13 3.90 24.56
N TYR A 522 -18.35 4.08 23.25
CA TYR A 522 -18.89 3.01 22.40
C TYR A 522 -17.86 1.89 22.15
N LEU A 523 -16.57 2.20 21.99
CA LEU A 523 -15.50 1.19 21.99
C LEU A 523 -15.52 0.37 23.29
N LEU A 524 -15.54 1.04 24.44
CA LEU A 524 -15.57 0.37 25.74
C LEU A 524 -16.80 -0.53 25.89
N ARG A 525 -18.00 -0.05 25.51
CA ARG A 525 -19.24 -0.85 25.52
C ARG A 525 -19.17 -2.06 24.57
N GLY A 526 -18.54 -1.91 23.41
CA GLY A 526 -18.30 -3.01 22.48
C GLY A 526 -17.34 -4.08 23.04
N ILE A 527 -16.31 -3.68 23.79
CA ILE A 527 -15.41 -4.62 24.50
C ILE A 527 -16.18 -5.39 25.59
N GLU A 528 -17.08 -4.73 26.32
CA GLU A 528 -17.95 -5.41 27.30
C GLU A 528 -18.93 -6.39 26.62
N TYR A 529 -19.48 -6.05 25.44
CA TYR A 529 -20.31 -6.97 24.66
C TYR A 529 -19.53 -8.15 24.06
N CYS A 530 -18.26 -7.96 23.68
CA CYS A 530 -17.34 -9.06 23.36
C CYS A 530 -17.16 -9.98 24.56
N ARG A 531 -16.87 -9.43 25.75
CA ARG A 531 -16.69 -10.22 26.98
C ARG A 531 -17.93 -11.06 27.32
N GLN A 532 -19.12 -10.44 27.30
CA GLN A 532 -20.41 -11.12 27.53
C GLN A 532 -20.68 -12.28 26.54
N ASN A 533 -19.99 -12.31 25.40
CA ASN A 533 -20.07 -13.36 24.39
C ASN A 533 -18.84 -14.27 24.33
N GLY A 534 -17.84 -14.08 25.20
CA GLY A 534 -16.60 -14.86 25.18
C GLY A 534 -15.69 -14.59 23.97
N LEU A 535 -15.94 -13.49 23.25
CA LEU A 535 -15.21 -13.04 22.07
C LEU A 535 -13.97 -12.23 22.48
N ARG A 536 -12.86 -12.43 21.78
CA ARG A 536 -11.60 -11.70 21.99
C ARG A 536 -11.52 -10.47 21.08
N VAL A 537 -10.76 -9.46 21.49
CA VAL A 537 -10.70 -8.13 20.88
C VAL A 537 -9.32 -7.90 20.27
N ASN A 538 -9.32 -7.45 19.01
CA ASN A 538 -8.20 -6.76 18.38
C ASN A 538 -8.53 -5.27 18.28
N LEU A 539 -7.78 -4.42 18.98
CA LEU A 539 -7.87 -2.96 18.84
C LEU A 539 -7.13 -2.54 17.57
N ASP A 540 -7.65 -1.57 16.81
CA ASP A 540 -7.04 -1.16 15.55
C ASP A 540 -7.10 0.37 15.36
N LEU A 541 -5.95 1.03 15.46
CA LEU A 541 -5.83 2.46 15.14
C LEU A 541 -5.82 2.62 13.61
N HIS A 542 -7.01 2.78 13.07
CA HIS A 542 -7.31 2.70 11.65
C HIS A 542 -7.02 3.99 10.88
N GLY A 543 -7.02 5.13 11.58
CA GLY A 543 -6.62 6.44 11.05
C GLY A 543 -5.60 7.10 11.96
N ALA A 544 -4.38 7.32 11.46
CA ALA A 544 -3.33 8.06 12.16
C ALA A 544 -3.40 9.57 11.86
N PRO A 545 -2.90 10.45 12.75
CA PRO A 545 -2.78 11.89 12.48
C PRO A 545 -2.07 12.17 11.17
N GLY A 546 -2.68 12.98 10.29
CA GLY A 546 -2.14 13.29 8.96
C GLY A 546 -2.36 12.21 7.88
N SER A 547 -3.01 11.08 8.19
CA SER A 547 -3.15 9.88 7.34
C SER A 547 -1.84 9.16 7.02
N GLN A 548 -1.88 7.83 7.12
CA GLN A 548 -0.80 6.89 6.81
C GLN A 548 -0.86 6.31 5.38
N ASN A 549 -1.95 6.54 4.64
CA ASN A 549 -2.20 5.92 3.33
C ASN A 549 -2.92 6.81 2.30
N GLY A 550 -3.45 7.97 2.72
CA GLY A 550 -4.12 8.92 1.84
C GLY A 550 -5.52 8.50 1.38
N TRP A 551 -6.10 7.45 1.98
CA TRP A 551 -7.40 6.88 1.62
C TRP A 551 -8.51 7.27 2.61
N ASN A 552 -9.76 7.34 2.14
CA ASN A 552 -10.92 7.80 2.92
C ASN A 552 -11.12 7.09 4.27
N HIS A 553 -10.92 5.78 4.34
CA HIS A 553 -11.05 4.99 5.57
C HIS A 553 -10.00 5.32 6.63
N SER A 554 -8.90 6.05 6.34
CA SER A 554 -8.05 6.65 7.39
C SER A 554 -8.68 7.91 8.02
N GLY A 555 -9.97 8.17 7.76
CA GLY A 555 -10.72 9.39 8.08
C GLY A 555 -10.61 10.51 7.03
N ARG A 556 -9.55 10.51 6.22
CA ARG A 556 -9.21 11.62 5.31
C ARG A 556 -8.46 11.16 4.05
N GLN A 557 -9.10 11.31 2.91
CA GLN A 557 -8.50 11.13 1.59
C GLN A 557 -7.51 12.27 1.29
N GLY A 558 -6.36 11.97 0.66
CA GLY A 558 -5.45 12.97 0.12
C GLY A 558 -3.97 12.65 0.36
N VAL A 559 -3.21 13.67 0.77
CA VAL A 559 -1.75 13.58 0.97
C VAL A 559 -1.42 12.85 2.27
N ILE A 560 -0.52 11.88 2.20
CA ILE A 560 0.04 11.18 3.36
C ILE A 560 0.94 12.14 4.16
N GLY A 561 0.49 12.52 5.35
CA GLY A 561 1.17 13.43 6.28
C GLY A 561 1.72 12.76 7.54
N TRP A 562 1.56 11.45 7.68
CA TRP A 562 2.19 10.64 8.74
C TRP A 562 3.58 10.18 8.27
N LEU A 563 4.64 10.40 9.08
CA LEU A 563 6.07 10.15 8.73
C LEU A 563 6.61 10.85 7.46
N ASN A 564 5.78 11.64 6.77
CA ASN A 564 6.07 12.32 5.50
C ASN A 564 5.62 13.79 5.53
N GLY A 565 6.21 14.62 4.67
CA GLY A 565 5.99 16.07 4.65
C GLY A 565 6.56 16.81 5.88
N THR A 566 6.27 18.11 5.97
CA THR A 566 6.83 19.01 7.00
C THR A 566 6.43 18.60 8.42
N ASP A 567 5.19 18.13 8.61
CA ASP A 567 4.66 17.71 9.90
C ASP A 567 4.81 16.19 10.15
N GLY A 568 5.55 15.47 9.29
CA GLY A 568 5.64 14.00 9.33
C GLY A 568 6.12 13.45 10.67
N ASP A 569 7.20 14.03 11.23
CA ASP A 569 7.73 13.64 12.55
C ASP A 569 6.79 14.05 13.70
N LEU A 570 6.07 15.17 13.57
CA LEU A 570 5.09 15.63 14.55
C LEU A 570 3.87 14.70 14.60
N ASN A 571 3.37 14.29 13.44
CA ASN A 571 2.27 13.32 13.33
C ASN A 571 2.69 11.91 13.78
N ALA A 572 3.93 11.52 13.49
CA ALA A 572 4.50 10.29 14.01
C ALA A 572 4.63 10.29 15.54
N GLN A 573 5.04 11.41 16.15
CA GLN A 573 5.08 11.56 17.62
C GLN A 573 3.67 11.55 18.22
N ARG A 574 2.72 12.32 17.67
CA ARG A 574 1.30 12.30 18.07
C ARG A 574 0.75 10.88 18.12
N THR A 575 1.07 10.06 17.11
CA THR A 575 0.64 8.64 17.06
C THR A 575 1.21 7.83 18.24
N LEU A 576 2.47 8.06 18.64
CA LEU A 576 3.05 7.44 19.83
C LEU A 576 2.40 7.96 21.13
N ASP A 577 2.05 9.25 21.20
CA ASP A 577 1.37 9.84 22.35
C ASP A 577 -0.04 9.27 22.52
N ILE A 578 -0.78 9.08 21.42
CA ILE A 578 -2.07 8.38 21.37
C ILE A 578 -1.92 6.92 21.83
N HIS A 579 -0.90 6.20 21.32
CA HIS A 579 -0.62 4.84 21.78
C HIS A 579 -0.32 4.79 23.28
N HIS A 580 0.44 5.72 23.84
CA HIS A 580 0.76 5.77 25.27
C HIS A 580 -0.50 5.94 26.14
N LYS A 581 -1.44 6.80 25.72
CA LYS A 581 -2.74 6.95 26.39
C LYS A 581 -3.54 5.65 26.37
N LEU A 582 -3.60 5.00 25.20
CA LEU A 582 -4.34 3.75 25.00
C LEU A 582 -3.68 2.55 25.70
N SER A 583 -2.36 2.41 25.66
CA SER A 583 -1.60 1.30 26.26
C SER A 583 -1.72 1.31 27.78
N VAL A 584 -1.52 2.46 28.42
CA VAL A 584 -1.68 2.62 29.88
C VAL A 584 -3.12 2.33 30.30
N PHE A 585 -4.12 2.70 29.50
CA PHE A 585 -5.52 2.35 29.78
C PHE A 585 -5.80 0.86 29.60
N PHE A 586 -5.36 0.23 28.50
CA PHE A 586 -5.65 -1.18 28.22
C PHE A 586 -4.72 -2.18 28.92
N ALA A 587 -3.67 -1.72 29.61
CA ALA A 587 -2.87 -2.54 30.53
C ALA A 587 -3.57 -2.84 31.87
N GLN A 588 -4.72 -2.22 32.16
CA GLN A 588 -5.51 -2.53 33.36
C GLN A 588 -5.93 -4.01 33.40
N PRO A 589 -5.94 -4.67 34.58
CA PRO A 589 -6.23 -6.10 34.71
C PRO A 589 -7.50 -6.58 34.00
N ARG A 590 -8.57 -5.76 33.99
CA ARG A 590 -9.85 -6.07 33.33
C ARG A 590 -9.71 -6.40 31.85
N TYR A 591 -8.75 -5.79 31.13
CA TYR A 591 -8.66 -5.94 29.68
C TYR A 591 -7.76 -7.09 29.24
N LYS A 592 -6.85 -7.56 30.10
CA LYS A 592 -5.82 -8.58 29.78
C LYS A 592 -6.35 -9.86 29.14
N ASN A 593 -7.57 -10.27 29.49
CA ASN A 593 -8.19 -11.52 29.05
C ASN A 593 -9.06 -11.34 27.78
N VAL A 594 -9.49 -10.11 27.47
CA VAL A 594 -10.38 -9.82 26.33
C VAL A 594 -9.67 -9.04 25.22
N VAL A 595 -8.88 -8.01 25.54
CA VAL A 595 -7.98 -7.30 24.60
C VAL A 595 -6.69 -8.11 24.48
N THR A 596 -6.74 -9.17 23.70
CA THR A 596 -5.61 -10.08 23.48
C THR A 596 -4.73 -9.64 22.31
N MET A 597 -5.19 -8.70 21.49
CA MET A 597 -4.49 -8.18 20.32
C MET A 597 -4.58 -6.63 20.25
N TYR A 598 -3.48 -5.98 19.87
CA TYR A 598 -3.32 -4.53 19.86
C TYR A 598 -2.62 -4.08 18.57
N GLY A 599 -3.37 -3.47 17.65
CA GLY A 599 -2.90 -2.92 16.39
C GLY A 599 -2.20 -1.57 16.55
N LEU A 600 -1.09 -1.40 15.82
CA LEU A 600 -0.32 -0.16 15.79
C LEU A 600 -0.93 0.86 14.83
N VAL A 601 -0.91 0.59 13.52
CA VAL A 601 -1.49 1.44 12.49
C VAL A 601 -2.00 0.56 11.36
N ASN A 602 -3.23 0.78 10.91
CA ASN A 602 -3.79 0.09 9.76
C ASN A 602 -3.12 0.51 8.44
N GLU A 603 -2.82 -0.46 7.56
CA GLU A 603 -2.38 -0.22 6.17
C GLU A 603 -1.41 0.97 5.92
N PRO A 604 -0.27 1.09 6.61
CA PRO A 604 0.71 2.14 6.31
C PRO A 604 1.25 1.97 4.88
N ARG A 605 1.11 2.96 4.00
CA ARG A 605 1.43 2.84 2.56
C ARG A 605 2.95 2.93 2.31
N ASN A 606 3.69 1.89 2.71
CA ASN A 606 5.18 1.79 2.64
C ASN A 606 5.78 1.81 1.22
N VAL A 607 4.93 1.85 0.20
CA VAL A 607 5.28 2.09 -1.20
C VAL A 607 5.37 3.58 -1.56
N GLU A 608 4.87 4.48 -0.70
CA GLU A 608 5.09 5.93 -0.76
C GLU A 608 5.76 6.49 0.50
N LEU A 609 5.65 5.79 1.63
CA LEU A 609 6.39 6.09 2.86
C LEU A 609 7.80 5.48 2.82
N ASP A 610 8.74 6.17 3.48
CA ASP A 610 10.06 5.62 3.79
C ASP A 610 9.90 4.39 4.70
N THR A 611 10.06 3.21 4.10
CA THR A 611 9.96 1.90 4.77
C THR A 611 10.80 1.82 6.04
N ASP A 612 12.03 2.35 6.04
CA ASP A 612 12.92 2.20 7.20
C ASP A 612 12.57 3.22 8.30
N LYS A 613 11.98 4.37 7.97
CA LYS A 613 11.27 5.20 8.98
C LYS A 613 10.07 4.48 9.58
N VAL A 614 9.24 3.82 8.77
CA VAL A 614 8.05 3.09 9.27
C VAL A 614 8.49 1.95 10.20
N VAL A 615 9.52 1.18 9.84
CA VAL A 615 10.08 0.12 10.70
C VAL A 615 10.71 0.71 11.98
N ALA A 616 11.44 1.83 11.89
CA ALA A 616 12.02 2.49 13.05
C ALA A 616 10.96 3.12 13.98
N TRP A 617 9.86 3.64 13.44
CA TRP A 617 8.70 4.10 14.21
C TRP A 617 7.98 2.92 14.88
N THR A 618 7.77 1.83 14.15
CA THR A 618 7.15 0.59 14.65
C THR A 618 7.92 0.03 15.84
N GLN A 619 9.27 0.02 15.77
CA GLN A 619 10.12 -0.38 16.89
C GLN A 619 9.93 0.53 18.12
N LYS A 620 9.85 1.86 17.96
CA LYS A 620 9.55 2.79 19.07
C LYS A 620 8.17 2.54 19.68
N ALA A 621 7.15 2.30 18.85
CA ALA A 621 5.79 2.01 19.31
C ALA A 621 5.76 0.71 20.14
N ILE A 622 6.36 -0.38 19.64
CA ILE A 622 6.49 -1.65 20.37
C ILE A 622 7.17 -1.42 21.72
N GLU A 623 8.29 -0.71 21.74
CA GLU A 623 9.02 -0.44 22.98
C GLU A 623 8.22 0.39 23.99
N GLN A 624 7.44 1.38 23.54
CA GLN A 624 6.60 2.19 24.41
C GLN A 624 5.44 1.35 24.98
N ILE A 625 4.70 0.66 24.11
CA ILE A 625 3.53 -0.17 24.47
C ILE A 625 3.93 -1.31 25.44
N ARG A 626 5.14 -1.88 25.29
CA ARG A 626 5.68 -2.87 26.24
C ARG A 626 6.13 -2.26 27.58
N LYS A 627 6.67 -1.03 27.60
CA LYS A 627 6.97 -0.28 28.85
C LYS A 627 5.69 0.07 29.61
N ASP A 628 4.60 0.31 28.88
CA ASP A 628 3.26 0.56 29.43
C ASP A 628 2.53 -0.72 29.91
N ASN A 629 3.21 -1.87 29.91
CA ASN A 629 2.75 -3.19 30.42
C ASN A 629 1.67 -3.89 29.59
N ILE A 630 1.46 -3.52 28.31
CA ILE A 630 0.61 -4.30 27.41
C ILE A 630 1.23 -5.68 27.15
N THR A 631 0.46 -6.72 27.50
CA THR A 631 0.83 -8.15 27.30
C THR A 631 0.09 -8.82 26.14
N ALA A 632 -0.75 -8.07 25.42
CA ALA A 632 -1.39 -8.48 24.18
C ALA A 632 -0.39 -8.75 23.04
N ILE A 633 -0.80 -9.49 22.02
CA ILE A 633 -0.05 -9.58 20.76
C ILE A 633 -0.11 -8.23 20.05
N ILE A 634 1.04 -7.67 19.66
CA ILE A 634 1.11 -6.42 18.92
C ILE A 634 0.99 -6.70 17.43
N VAL A 635 0.01 -6.10 16.77
CA VAL A 635 -0.35 -6.30 15.36
C VAL A 635 0.15 -5.11 14.54
N PHE A 636 0.74 -5.37 13.37
CA PHE A 636 1.24 -4.32 12.47
C PHE A 636 1.09 -4.73 11.00
N GLY A 637 0.67 -3.81 10.13
CA GLY A 637 0.42 -4.08 8.72
C GLY A 637 1.68 -4.31 7.87
N ASP A 638 1.57 -5.13 6.82
CA ASP A 638 2.65 -5.42 5.86
C ASP A 638 3.03 -4.24 4.96
N GLY A 639 2.20 -3.21 4.95
CA GLY A 639 2.36 -1.98 4.18
C GLY A 639 2.45 -2.17 2.67
N PHE A 640 1.80 -3.21 2.13
CA PHE A 640 1.78 -3.57 0.70
C PHE A 640 3.15 -3.94 0.13
N MET A 641 4.14 -4.18 0.99
CA MET A 641 5.48 -4.58 0.57
C MET A 641 5.52 -6.00 0.01
N GLY A 642 4.57 -6.86 0.40
CA GLY A 642 4.58 -8.29 0.11
C GLY A 642 5.46 -9.07 1.09
N LEU A 643 4.91 -10.16 1.60
CA LEU A 643 5.34 -10.85 2.83
C LEU A 643 6.81 -11.28 2.88
N ASP A 644 7.42 -11.64 1.74
CA ASP A 644 8.84 -12.01 1.66
C ASP A 644 9.77 -10.88 2.14
N ASN A 645 9.39 -9.61 1.93
CA ASN A 645 10.20 -8.44 2.30
C ASN A 645 10.21 -8.14 3.82
N TRP A 646 9.39 -8.86 4.61
CA TRP A 646 9.42 -8.80 6.07
C TRP A 646 10.38 -9.81 6.71
N GLN A 647 11.08 -10.62 5.90
CA GLN A 647 12.15 -11.49 6.40
C GLN A 647 13.19 -10.70 7.22
N GLY A 648 13.47 -11.16 8.44
CA GLY A 648 14.49 -10.57 9.31
C GLY A 648 14.11 -9.23 9.97
N LYS A 649 13.08 -8.52 9.49
CA LYS A 649 12.59 -7.27 10.11
C LYS A 649 11.92 -7.58 11.47
N LEU A 650 12.12 -6.69 12.44
CA LEU A 650 11.54 -6.69 13.81
C LEU A 650 11.71 -7.97 14.65
N GLN A 651 12.56 -8.93 14.24
CA GLN A 651 12.69 -10.26 14.85
C GLN A 651 13.21 -10.31 16.30
N GLY A 652 13.71 -9.20 16.84
CA GLY A 652 14.15 -9.08 18.23
C GLY A 652 13.02 -8.89 19.25
N ASN A 653 11.78 -8.76 18.80
CA ASN A 653 10.61 -8.49 19.63
C ASN A 653 9.74 -9.75 19.80
N ASN A 654 9.12 -9.89 20.98
CA ASN A 654 8.20 -10.99 21.30
C ASN A 654 6.74 -10.59 21.07
N ASP A 655 5.91 -11.60 20.78
CA ASP A 655 4.46 -11.50 20.64
C ASP A 655 4.04 -10.39 19.66
N LEU A 656 4.69 -10.41 18.48
CA LEU A 656 4.30 -9.63 17.31
C LEU A 656 3.54 -10.50 16.31
N LEU A 657 2.63 -9.91 15.55
CA LEU A 657 1.88 -10.53 14.46
C LEU A 657 1.84 -9.59 13.25
N LEU A 658 2.31 -10.09 12.11
CA LEU A 658 2.19 -9.38 10.85
C LEU A 658 0.75 -9.50 10.33
N ASP A 659 0.17 -8.37 9.93
CA ASP A 659 -1.15 -8.28 9.34
C ASP A 659 -1.07 -8.06 7.84
N VAL A 660 -1.83 -8.81 7.04
CA VAL A 660 -1.90 -8.67 5.59
C VAL A 660 -3.33 -8.71 5.09
N HIS A 661 -3.69 -7.76 4.23
CA HIS A 661 -5.03 -7.67 3.66
C HIS A 661 -5.05 -8.30 2.27
N GLN A 662 -6.13 -9.03 1.97
CA GLN A 662 -6.19 -9.91 0.80
C GLN A 662 -7.50 -9.74 0.04
N TYR A 663 -7.37 -9.14 -1.14
CA TYR A 663 -8.46 -8.86 -2.07
C TYR A 663 -8.03 -9.17 -3.51
N VAL A 664 -8.98 -9.52 -4.38
CA VAL A 664 -8.74 -9.76 -5.82
C VAL A 664 -9.20 -8.61 -6.73
N ILE A 665 -9.82 -7.55 -6.18
CA ILE A 665 -10.56 -6.58 -6.99
C ILE A 665 -9.83 -5.27 -7.31
N PHE A 666 -8.87 -4.86 -6.47
CA PHE A 666 -8.25 -3.53 -6.56
C PHE A 666 -7.12 -3.41 -7.60
N ASN A 667 -6.77 -4.52 -8.24
CA ASN A 667 -5.72 -4.67 -9.26
C ASN A 667 -6.36 -5.29 -10.51
N THR A 668 -6.21 -4.69 -11.69
CA THR A 668 -6.91 -5.16 -12.90
C THR A 668 -6.50 -6.58 -13.30
N ASP A 669 -5.25 -6.98 -13.04
CA ASP A 669 -4.70 -8.29 -13.38
C ASP A 669 -5.32 -9.43 -12.53
N GLN A 670 -5.88 -9.10 -11.35
CA GLN A 670 -6.64 -10.02 -10.48
C GLN A 670 -8.15 -9.92 -10.71
N LEU A 671 -8.68 -8.72 -10.94
CA LEU A 671 -10.09 -8.47 -11.24
C LEU A 671 -10.53 -9.16 -12.55
N SER A 672 -9.61 -9.22 -13.52
CA SER A 672 -9.77 -9.91 -14.81
C SER A 672 -9.76 -11.44 -14.72
N LEU A 673 -9.49 -12.04 -13.56
CA LEU A 673 -9.49 -13.48 -13.40
C LEU A 673 -10.91 -14.05 -13.52
N LYS A 674 -11.01 -15.24 -14.09
CA LYS A 674 -12.25 -16.01 -14.15
C LYS A 674 -12.61 -16.58 -12.79
N HIS A 675 -13.89 -16.90 -12.57
CA HIS A 675 -14.38 -17.47 -11.31
C HIS A 675 -13.56 -18.68 -10.83
N ARG A 676 -13.24 -19.62 -11.72
CA ARG A 676 -12.40 -20.79 -11.40
C ARG A 676 -10.94 -20.43 -11.12
N ASP A 677 -10.42 -19.39 -11.76
CA ASP A 677 -9.05 -18.91 -11.53
C ASP A 677 -8.92 -18.14 -10.22
N LYS A 678 -9.91 -17.31 -9.85
CA LYS A 678 -10.04 -16.67 -8.52
C LYS A 678 -10.10 -17.72 -7.41
N LEU A 679 -10.94 -18.74 -7.55
CA LEU A 679 -11.05 -19.85 -6.59
C LEU A 679 -9.73 -20.65 -6.46
N ASN A 680 -9.07 -20.92 -7.59
CA ASN A 680 -7.77 -21.59 -7.60
C ASN A 680 -6.63 -20.71 -7.04
N PHE A 681 -6.72 -19.39 -7.20
CA PHE A 681 -5.79 -18.43 -6.61
C PHE A 681 -5.90 -18.45 -5.09
N ALA A 682 -7.12 -18.42 -4.53
CA ALA A 682 -7.32 -18.55 -3.10
C ALA A 682 -6.79 -19.88 -2.55
N CYS A 683 -7.25 -21.02 -3.10
CA CYS A 683 -6.86 -22.35 -2.61
C CYS A 683 -5.37 -22.72 -2.75
N LYS A 684 -4.56 -21.95 -3.48
CA LYS A 684 -3.14 -22.29 -3.73
C LYS A 684 -2.19 -21.12 -3.60
N ALA A 685 -2.45 -20.00 -4.27
CA ALA A 685 -1.53 -18.86 -4.23
C ALA A 685 -1.50 -18.25 -2.83
N TRP A 686 -2.66 -17.98 -2.24
CA TRP A 686 -2.76 -17.48 -0.87
C TRP A 686 -2.31 -18.51 0.17
N THR A 687 -2.72 -19.78 0.07
CA THR A 687 -2.26 -20.84 0.99
C THR A 687 -0.72 -20.97 1.02
N VAL A 688 -0.07 -20.89 -0.15
CA VAL A 688 1.41 -20.87 -0.26
C VAL A 688 2.00 -19.55 0.27
N GLN A 689 1.34 -18.41 0.07
CA GLN A 689 1.79 -17.11 0.58
C GLN A 689 1.76 -17.08 2.12
N SER A 690 0.65 -17.50 2.74
CA SER A 690 0.51 -17.66 4.20
C SER A 690 1.59 -18.59 4.76
N THR A 691 1.72 -19.79 4.20
CA THR A 691 2.69 -20.80 4.65
C THR A 691 4.14 -20.29 4.55
N ARG A 692 4.47 -19.52 3.49
CA ARG A 692 5.80 -18.93 3.32
C ARG A 692 6.07 -17.75 4.26
N SER A 693 5.05 -16.96 4.59
CA SER A 693 5.20 -15.91 5.61
C SER A 693 5.48 -16.53 6.98
N MET A 694 4.84 -17.65 7.30
CA MET A 694 5.00 -18.37 8.57
C MET A 694 6.41 -18.95 8.82
N ASP A 695 7.23 -19.20 7.79
CA ASP A 695 8.66 -19.56 7.98
C ASP A 695 9.54 -18.30 7.99
N LYS A 696 10.22 -18.06 9.11
CA LYS A 696 11.19 -16.97 9.31
C LYS A 696 12.39 -17.01 8.35
N LYS A 697 12.57 -18.09 7.59
CA LYS A 697 13.56 -18.23 6.50
C LYS A 697 13.06 -17.71 5.14
N THR A 698 11.78 -17.39 5.00
CA THR A 698 11.18 -16.83 3.78
C THR A 698 10.35 -15.57 4.01
N GLY A 699 9.75 -15.39 5.19
CA GLY A 699 9.00 -14.19 5.57
C GLY A 699 9.16 -13.86 7.06
N PHE A 700 8.14 -13.28 7.68
CA PHE A 700 8.22 -12.73 9.04
C PHE A 700 8.14 -13.76 10.18
N GLY A 701 7.43 -14.87 9.97
CA GLY A 701 6.89 -15.72 11.04
C GLY A 701 5.40 -15.44 11.24
N PRO A 702 4.91 -15.25 12.49
CA PRO A 702 3.48 -15.04 12.80
C PRO A 702 2.79 -14.06 11.85
N THR A 703 1.83 -14.56 11.06
CA THR A 703 1.10 -13.78 10.04
C THR A 703 -0.37 -14.16 10.03
N MET A 704 -1.27 -13.18 10.02
CA MET A 704 -2.72 -13.37 9.87
C MET A 704 -3.28 -12.55 8.70
N CYS A 705 -4.54 -12.80 8.32
CA CYS A 705 -5.26 -11.96 7.37
C CYS A 705 -6.33 -11.10 8.07
N GLY A 706 -6.00 -9.87 8.46
CA GLY A 706 -6.89 -8.95 9.20
C GLY A 706 -8.04 -8.37 8.37
N GLU A 707 -7.96 -8.43 7.04
CA GLU A 707 -9.06 -8.06 6.15
C GLU A 707 -9.08 -8.86 4.85
N TRP A 708 -10.27 -9.36 4.52
CA TRP A 708 -10.64 -10.00 3.26
C TRP A 708 -12.17 -9.99 3.12
N SER A 709 -12.70 -10.20 1.92
CA SER A 709 -14.15 -10.28 1.69
C SER A 709 -14.52 -11.29 0.59
N GLN A 710 -15.82 -11.49 0.35
CA GLN A 710 -16.28 -12.29 -0.80
C GLN A 710 -16.19 -11.55 -2.13
N ALA A 711 -15.98 -10.23 -2.11
CA ALA A 711 -16.12 -9.39 -3.28
C ALA A 711 -15.18 -9.80 -4.41
N ASP A 712 -15.75 -10.15 -5.55
CA ASP A 712 -15.02 -10.56 -6.74
C ASP A 712 -15.01 -9.48 -7.84
N THR A 713 -15.81 -8.43 -7.67
CA THR A 713 -15.86 -7.23 -8.51
C THR A 713 -15.64 -5.96 -7.68
N ASP A 714 -15.18 -4.86 -8.28
CA ASP A 714 -15.14 -3.54 -7.62
C ASP A 714 -16.43 -2.72 -7.85
N CYS A 715 -17.57 -3.41 -7.97
CA CYS A 715 -18.88 -2.83 -8.29
C CYS A 715 -19.61 -2.15 -7.14
N THR A 716 -19.24 -2.46 -5.89
CA THR A 716 -19.94 -1.96 -4.71
C THR A 716 -19.93 -0.43 -4.66
N GLN A 717 -21.10 0.19 -4.41
CA GLN A 717 -21.27 1.65 -4.34
C GLN A 717 -20.19 2.29 -3.45
N TYR A 718 -19.38 3.17 -4.04
CA TYR A 718 -18.28 3.91 -3.39
C TYR A 718 -17.11 3.07 -2.82
N ILE A 719 -16.94 1.79 -3.21
CA ILE A 719 -15.77 0.97 -2.78
C ILE A 719 -14.43 1.60 -3.21
N ASN A 720 -14.43 2.29 -4.36
CA ASN A 720 -13.32 3.09 -4.87
C ASN A 720 -13.35 4.55 -4.42
N ASN A 721 -14.08 4.86 -3.35
CA ASN A 721 -14.51 6.19 -2.90
C ASN A 721 -15.63 6.86 -3.76
N VAL A 722 -16.21 7.94 -3.22
CA VAL A 722 -17.38 8.66 -3.72
C VAL A 722 -17.08 9.35 -5.06
N GLY A 723 -17.83 8.96 -6.09
CA GLY A 723 -17.73 9.55 -7.43
C GLY A 723 -16.57 9.05 -8.30
N THR A 724 -15.74 8.13 -7.81
CA THR A 724 -14.56 7.63 -8.54
C THR A 724 -14.92 6.65 -9.67
N GLY A 725 -15.94 5.81 -9.51
CA GLY A 725 -16.32 4.76 -10.48
C GLY A 725 -15.63 3.40 -10.24
N THR A 726 -15.77 2.47 -11.19
CA THR A 726 -15.39 1.05 -11.09
C THR A 726 -14.38 0.66 -12.18
N ARG A 727 -13.42 -0.21 -11.88
CA ARG A 727 -12.52 -0.80 -12.90
C ARG A 727 -13.30 -1.81 -13.74
N TRP A 728 -14.25 -2.52 -13.13
CA TRP A 728 -15.12 -3.50 -13.76
C TRP A 728 -15.76 -2.97 -15.05
N GLU A 729 -16.42 -1.81 -14.96
CA GLU A 729 -17.14 -1.15 -16.06
C GLU A 729 -16.26 -0.17 -16.86
N GLY A 730 -15.03 0.08 -16.42
CA GLY A 730 -14.15 1.07 -17.04
C GLY A 730 -14.59 2.51 -16.75
N THR A 731 -15.11 2.78 -15.55
CA THR A 731 -15.54 4.12 -15.11
C THR A 731 -14.61 4.73 -14.05
N PHE A 732 -13.64 3.96 -13.51
CA PHE A 732 -12.70 4.39 -12.46
C PHE A 732 -11.79 5.54 -12.92
N ASN A 733 -12.08 6.75 -12.45
CA ASN A 733 -11.44 7.99 -12.83
C ASN A 733 -10.81 8.68 -11.62
N THR A 734 -9.47 8.65 -11.55
CA THR A 734 -8.67 9.28 -10.50
C THR A 734 -8.36 10.77 -10.79
N GLY A 735 -8.81 11.29 -11.94
CA GLY A 735 -8.35 12.56 -12.50
C GLY A 735 -6.94 12.51 -13.10
N ASN A 736 -6.20 11.42 -12.92
CA ASN A 736 -4.86 11.20 -13.47
C ASN A 736 -4.91 10.09 -14.55
N PRO A 737 -4.59 10.39 -15.83
CA PRO A 737 -4.55 9.39 -16.89
C PRO A 737 -3.56 8.24 -16.68
N LYS A 738 -2.56 8.38 -15.78
CA LYS A 738 -1.65 7.27 -15.42
C LYS A 738 -2.33 6.20 -14.55
N SER A 739 -3.33 6.55 -13.74
CA SER A 739 -3.98 5.65 -12.77
C SER A 739 -5.50 5.50 -12.93
N SER A 740 -6.10 6.17 -13.91
CA SER A 740 -7.52 5.99 -14.27
C SER A 740 -7.71 4.77 -15.19
N VAL A 741 -8.72 3.95 -14.91
CA VAL A 741 -9.06 2.74 -15.65
C VAL A 741 -10.38 2.98 -16.40
N LEU A 742 -10.26 3.58 -17.59
CA LEU A 742 -11.39 4.05 -18.42
C LEU A 742 -11.78 3.06 -19.54
N VAL A 743 -11.54 1.77 -19.31
CA VAL A 743 -11.88 0.64 -20.18
C VAL A 743 -12.30 -0.53 -19.29
N PRO A 744 -13.37 -1.28 -19.58
CA PRO A 744 -13.85 -2.37 -18.74
C PRO A 744 -12.80 -3.44 -18.43
N GLN A 745 -12.72 -3.85 -17.17
CA GLN A 745 -11.75 -4.84 -16.69
C GLN A 745 -12.37 -6.13 -16.14
N CYS A 746 -13.69 -6.32 -16.26
CA CYS A 746 -14.25 -7.68 -16.10
C CYS A 746 -13.59 -8.66 -17.11
N PRO A 747 -13.57 -9.98 -16.85
CA PRO A 747 -12.93 -10.98 -17.71
C PRO A 747 -13.24 -10.93 -19.23
N LEU A 748 -14.38 -10.34 -19.63
CA LEU A 748 -14.73 -10.11 -21.04
C LEU A 748 -14.16 -8.82 -21.65
N LYS A 749 -13.86 -7.80 -20.84
CA LYS A 749 -13.34 -6.48 -21.27
C LYS A 749 -14.16 -5.80 -22.39
N THR A 750 -15.49 -5.89 -22.31
CA THR A 750 -16.43 -5.22 -23.23
C THR A 750 -17.50 -4.43 -22.47
N ALA A 751 -18.35 -3.71 -23.20
CA ALA A 751 -19.50 -2.99 -22.63
C ALA A 751 -20.60 -3.90 -22.03
N THR A 752 -20.44 -5.23 -22.02
CA THR A 752 -21.29 -6.12 -21.20
C THR A 752 -20.90 -6.13 -19.73
N CYS A 753 -19.66 -5.71 -19.38
CA CYS A 753 -19.24 -5.51 -18.00
C CYS A 753 -20.09 -4.37 -17.39
N ASN A 754 -21.04 -4.72 -16.53
CA ASN A 754 -21.93 -3.81 -15.81
C ASN A 754 -21.97 -4.26 -14.35
N CYS A 755 -22.36 -3.38 -13.44
CA CYS A 755 -22.42 -3.67 -12.01
C CYS A 755 -23.82 -3.99 -11.47
N ASP A 756 -24.85 -4.16 -12.32
CA ASP A 756 -26.23 -4.37 -11.87
C ASP A 756 -26.37 -5.70 -11.11
N LYS A 757 -25.89 -6.80 -11.71
CA LYS A 757 -26.03 -8.17 -11.18
C LYS A 757 -25.26 -8.38 -9.88
N ALA A 758 -24.00 -7.99 -9.80
CA ALA A 758 -23.19 -8.04 -8.57
C ALA A 758 -23.81 -7.23 -7.42
N ASN A 759 -24.44 -6.08 -7.70
CA ASN A 759 -25.10 -5.23 -6.70
C ASN A 759 -26.57 -5.60 -6.42
N GLU A 760 -27.14 -6.65 -7.04
CA GLU A 760 -28.48 -7.10 -6.70
C GLU A 760 -28.58 -7.66 -5.27
N GLU A 761 -29.79 -7.65 -4.71
CA GLU A 761 -30.08 -8.35 -3.45
C GLU A 761 -29.77 -9.86 -3.57
N PRO A 762 -29.12 -10.50 -2.58
CA PRO A 762 -28.75 -11.91 -2.66
C PRO A 762 -29.92 -12.88 -2.84
N SER A 763 -31.18 -12.45 -2.66
CA SER A 763 -32.36 -13.23 -3.03
C SER A 763 -32.42 -13.53 -4.54
N LYS A 764 -31.89 -12.64 -5.38
CA LYS A 764 -31.87 -12.76 -6.84
C LYS A 764 -30.63 -13.46 -7.41
N TYR A 765 -29.53 -13.54 -6.64
CA TYR A 765 -28.29 -14.16 -7.10
C TYR A 765 -28.52 -15.60 -7.61
N SER A 766 -27.94 -15.92 -8.77
CA SER A 766 -28.02 -17.26 -9.35
C SER A 766 -27.46 -18.33 -8.40
N ALA A 767 -27.99 -19.55 -8.48
CA ALA A 767 -27.56 -20.65 -7.61
C ALA A 767 -26.06 -20.96 -7.75
N GLU A 768 -25.51 -20.90 -8.98
CA GLU A 768 -24.07 -21.10 -9.21
C GLU A 768 -23.23 -19.93 -8.71
N TYR A 769 -23.69 -18.66 -8.75
CA TYR A 769 -22.96 -17.55 -8.14
C TYR A 769 -22.93 -17.65 -6.62
N LYS A 770 -24.06 -18.02 -5.98
CA LYS A 770 -24.10 -18.29 -4.53
C LYS A 770 -23.13 -19.40 -4.12
N LYS A 771 -23.17 -20.51 -4.85
CA LYS A 771 -22.27 -21.66 -4.66
C LYS A 771 -20.81 -21.27 -4.87
N TRP A 772 -20.52 -20.42 -5.86
CA TRP A 772 -19.17 -19.92 -6.11
C TRP A 772 -18.67 -19.00 -4.98
N LEU A 773 -19.45 -17.99 -4.57
CA LEU A 773 -19.11 -17.08 -3.47
C LEU A 773 -18.83 -17.87 -2.17
N TYR A 774 -19.64 -18.88 -1.89
CA TYR A 774 -19.48 -19.79 -0.75
C TYR A 774 -18.14 -20.55 -0.80
N GLN A 775 -17.83 -21.20 -1.93
CA GLN A 775 -16.54 -21.89 -2.10
C GLN A 775 -15.35 -20.92 -2.09
N PHE A 776 -15.48 -19.72 -2.66
CA PHE A 776 -14.44 -18.70 -2.67
C PHE A 776 -14.14 -18.14 -1.28
N ALA A 777 -15.17 -17.98 -0.43
CA ALA A 777 -14.96 -17.62 0.98
C ALA A 777 -14.29 -18.74 1.79
N ILE A 778 -14.71 -19.99 1.62
CA ILE A 778 -14.08 -21.09 2.35
C ILE A 778 -12.64 -21.31 1.86
N ALA A 779 -12.37 -21.12 0.57
CA ALA A 779 -11.02 -21.14 0.03
C ALA A 779 -10.12 -20.06 0.65
N GLN A 780 -10.67 -18.88 0.95
CA GLN A 780 -10.00 -17.82 1.69
C GLN A 780 -9.76 -18.22 3.16
N MET A 781 -10.80 -18.70 3.87
CA MET A 781 -10.68 -19.18 5.25
C MET A 781 -9.61 -20.28 5.37
N ASP A 782 -9.63 -21.30 4.52
CA ASP A 782 -8.63 -22.38 4.49
C ASP A 782 -7.21 -21.85 4.18
N ALA A 783 -7.08 -20.87 3.27
CA ALA A 783 -5.79 -20.26 2.93
C ALA A 783 -5.19 -19.39 4.04
N PHE A 784 -6.02 -18.74 4.86
CA PHE A 784 -5.58 -17.88 5.96
C PHE A 784 -5.43 -18.66 7.29
N GLU A 785 -6.15 -19.78 7.47
CA GLU A 785 -5.93 -20.74 8.55
C GLU A 785 -4.65 -21.58 8.38
N ALA A 786 -4.00 -21.51 7.21
CA ALA A 786 -2.59 -21.91 7.05
C ALA A 786 -1.58 -20.88 7.62
N GLY A 787 -2.05 -19.69 7.99
CA GLY A 787 -1.35 -18.70 8.81
C GLY A 787 -1.81 -18.79 10.27
N TRP A 788 -2.08 -17.64 10.89
CA TRP A 788 -2.70 -17.55 12.23
C TRP A 788 -4.23 -17.40 12.20
N GLY A 789 -4.86 -17.48 11.02
CA GLY A 789 -6.29 -17.24 10.84
C GLY A 789 -6.58 -15.84 10.28
N TRP A 790 -7.81 -15.37 10.48
CA TRP A 790 -8.38 -14.27 9.69
C TRP A 790 -9.45 -13.44 10.43
N PHE A 791 -9.64 -12.21 9.95
CA PHE A 791 -10.81 -11.37 10.24
C PHE A 791 -11.49 -10.96 8.93
N TYR A 792 -12.79 -11.19 8.81
CA TYR A 792 -13.58 -10.78 7.63
C TYR A 792 -13.87 -9.28 7.63
N TRP A 793 -13.82 -8.62 6.47
CA TRP A 793 -14.17 -7.21 6.27
C TRP A 793 -15.51 -7.09 5.54
N THR A 794 -16.61 -6.67 6.18
CA THR A 794 -16.86 -6.31 7.58
C THR A 794 -18.09 -7.08 8.10
N TRP A 795 -18.55 -6.88 9.34
CA TRP A 795 -19.77 -7.51 9.85
C TRP A 795 -21.04 -6.98 9.16
N GLU A 796 -21.21 -5.66 9.12
CA GLU A 796 -22.42 -4.96 8.68
C GLU A 796 -22.12 -3.98 7.54
N THR A 797 -23.03 -3.86 6.58
CA THR A 797 -23.06 -2.79 5.59
C THR A 797 -24.52 -2.40 5.33
N GLU A 798 -24.80 -1.13 4.98
CA GLU A 798 -26.18 -0.70 4.72
C GLU A 798 -26.80 -1.38 3.48
N LYS A 799 -25.97 -1.79 2.51
CA LYS A 799 -26.39 -2.31 1.20
C LYS A 799 -25.47 -3.40 0.63
N ALA A 800 -24.17 -3.33 0.88
CA ALA A 800 -23.13 -4.12 0.21
C ALA A 800 -23.00 -5.56 0.76
N SER A 801 -23.83 -6.49 0.27
CA SER A 801 -23.91 -7.87 0.79
C SER A 801 -22.62 -8.68 0.69
N GLN A 802 -21.82 -8.53 -0.38
CA GLN A 802 -20.52 -9.21 -0.52
C GLN A 802 -19.44 -8.70 0.47
N TRP A 803 -19.75 -7.63 1.22
CA TRP A 803 -18.90 -7.00 2.23
C TRP A 803 -19.50 -7.05 3.64
N SER A 804 -20.64 -7.71 3.83
CA SER A 804 -21.25 -7.89 5.17
C SER A 804 -21.32 -9.37 5.51
N TYR A 805 -20.63 -9.77 6.57
CA TYR A 805 -20.72 -11.13 7.07
C TYR A 805 -22.16 -11.48 7.46
N ARG A 806 -22.90 -10.57 8.12
CA ARG A 806 -24.31 -10.81 8.48
C ARG A 806 -25.17 -11.11 7.25
N ARG A 807 -25.11 -10.25 6.22
CA ARG A 807 -25.90 -10.42 4.99
C ARG A 807 -25.51 -11.68 4.23
N GLY A 808 -24.21 -11.98 4.13
CA GLY A 808 -23.76 -13.19 3.47
C GLY A 808 -24.14 -14.48 4.21
N TRP A 809 -24.16 -14.44 5.55
CA TRP A 809 -24.60 -15.52 6.44
C TRP A 809 -26.11 -15.76 6.33
N GLU A 810 -26.91 -14.69 6.37
CA GLU A 810 -28.38 -14.73 6.16
C GLU A 810 -28.73 -15.23 4.74
N ALA A 811 -27.97 -14.83 3.72
CA ALA A 811 -28.18 -15.24 2.32
C ALA A 811 -27.67 -16.66 1.99
N GLY A 812 -26.94 -17.31 2.92
CA GLY A 812 -26.33 -18.63 2.71
C GLY A 812 -25.15 -18.64 1.74
N ILE A 813 -24.52 -17.49 1.49
CA ILE A 813 -23.26 -17.39 0.73
C ILE A 813 -22.03 -17.46 1.66
N LEU A 814 -22.18 -17.31 2.98
CA LEU A 814 -21.16 -17.62 3.98
C LEU A 814 -21.51 -18.91 4.77
N PRO A 815 -20.52 -19.61 5.36
CA PRO A 815 -20.79 -20.78 6.20
C PRO A 815 -21.59 -20.38 7.43
N LYS A 816 -22.57 -21.21 7.82
CA LYS A 816 -23.42 -20.97 9.00
C LYS A 816 -22.63 -20.95 10.31
N ASP A 817 -21.52 -21.67 10.34
CA ASP A 817 -20.54 -21.67 11.42
C ASP A 817 -19.14 -21.59 10.78
N ALA A 818 -18.43 -20.48 11.01
CA ALA A 818 -17.09 -20.21 10.50
C ALA A 818 -16.08 -21.33 10.83
N GLY A 819 -16.29 -22.06 11.93
CA GLY A 819 -15.46 -23.16 12.40
C GLY A 819 -16.01 -24.57 12.11
N ALA A 820 -17.12 -24.70 11.39
CA ALA A 820 -17.67 -25.98 10.94
C ALA A 820 -18.17 -25.86 9.49
N ARG A 821 -17.22 -25.98 8.55
CA ARG A 821 -17.40 -25.81 7.11
C ARG A 821 -17.64 -27.17 6.42
N ASP A 822 -18.55 -27.23 5.45
CA ASP A 822 -18.92 -28.46 4.71
C ASP A 822 -18.17 -28.67 3.39
N TRP A 823 -17.39 -27.65 2.97
CA TRP A 823 -16.48 -27.68 1.82
C TRP A 823 -15.05 -27.38 2.29
N THR A 824 -14.05 -27.73 1.48
CA THR A 824 -12.64 -27.36 1.67
C THR A 824 -11.90 -27.41 0.34
N CYS A 825 -10.77 -26.71 0.23
CA CYS A 825 -9.96 -26.65 -0.99
C CYS A 825 -9.54 -28.05 -1.51
N PRO A 826 -9.88 -28.42 -2.76
CA PRO A 826 -9.48 -29.70 -3.33
C PRO A 826 -7.97 -29.77 -3.58
N LYS A 827 -7.37 -30.94 -3.34
CA LYS A 827 -5.90 -31.18 -3.46
C LYS A 827 -5.36 -31.10 -4.90
N GLY A 828 -6.21 -30.88 -5.90
CA GLY A 828 -5.88 -30.88 -7.32
C GLY A 828 -6.35 -29.60 -8.03
N THR A 829 -6.79 -29.71 -9.29
CA THR A 829 -7.52 -28.64 -10.01
C THR A 829 -9.01 -28.97 -10.15
N ASP A 830 -9.49 -29.90 -9.32
CA ASP A 830 -10.83 -30.47 -9.37
C ASP A 830 -11.82 -29.57 -8.59
N TYR A 831 -11.98 -28.36 -9.10
CA TYR A 831 -13.01 -27.41 -8.65
C TYR A 831 -14.26 -27.59 -9.50
N ASP A 832 -15.42 -27.20 -8.94
CA ASP A 832 -16.67 -27.10 -9.69
C ASP A 832 -16.53 -26.36 -11.03
N ALA A 833 -17.35 -26.75 -12.01
CA ALA A 833 -17.32 -26.17 -13.35
C ALA A 833 -18.08 -24.84 -13.46
N PHE A 834 -18.95 -24.52 -12.49
CA PHE A 834 -19.84 -23.35 -12.45
C PHE A 834 -20.55 -23.08 -13.79
N SER A 835 -21.09 -24.15 -14.40
CA SER A 835 -21.64 -24.10 -15.75
C SER A 835 -22.93 -23.30 -15.79
N GLY A 836 -22.92 -22.17 -16.50
CA GLY A 836 -24.00 -21.18 -16.52
C GLY A 836 -23.74 -19.96 -15.64
N LEU A 837 -22.65 -19.93 -14.86
CA LEU A 837 -22.15 -18.71 -14.25
C LEU A 837 -21.43 -17.87 -15.32
N GLU A 838 -21.85 -16.62 -15.46
CA GLU A 838 -21.27 -15.66 -16.40
C GLU A 838 -19.99 -15.04 -15.81
N GLU A 839 -18.92 -14.94 -16.61
CA GLU A 839 -17.65 -14.31 -16.20
C GLU A 839 -17.72 -12.77 -16.14
N TYR A 840 -18.93 -12.20 -16.04
CA TYR A 840 -19.22 -10.75 -15.96
C TYR A 840 -20.41 -10.46 -15.03
N TYR A 841 -20.62 -11.32 -14.04
CA TYR A 841 -21.66 -11.22 -13.02
C TYR A 841 -21.55 -9.93 -12.18
#